data_AF-A0AAJ5YQX8-F1
#
_entry.id   AF-A0AAJ5YQX8-F1
#
_cell.length_a   1.000
_cell.length_b   1.000
_cell.length_c   1.000
_cell.angle_alpha   90.00
_cell.angle_beta   90.00
_cell.angle_gamma   90.00
#
_symmetry.space_group_name_H-M   'P 1'
#
loop_
_entity.id
_entity.type
_entity.pdbx_description
1 polymer ?
#
loop_
_entity_poly.entity_id
_entity_poly.type
_entity_poly.pdbx_seq_one_letter_code
_entity_poly.pdbx_strand_id
1 'polypeptide(L)'
;MIPQVWAVNVSQWNRPPYTQVKRQNAAFEDKAGAQIKSSIDQLLRPDDEVGAEKALQYFRPIDRIRSLIARILPRVYCANEGLEWSEIHFDKEPGGRPFVRLRDRYFDFNLSHDGDWVVMGFTREPGLRVGVDVMEMQLPSFEESSKSFCKTMEASMTDKERDYVLAIDDEAEILDRLLHLWTYKEAYTKAIGKGLGCDFRQVEVAFWEDPIFLHVQGQKLESIHWLDLSLESGEKATKSKVAIAIDGLKSLSERIVLFERDAIQQGHLQVWQYDAFIDLALNFSDRKRGPKNLRYVKSNPEFRRFLEDSGFISSFPEPPRASANASAYALRRTRLPVSKAKALANASKALREQVAQDSVGDAAAVSAPALTELDELVSAEQNLAASPSPPTDFRINELPEVVARATAQSYNFDVLLSSGRLPDSWRWLEDREVIYIPKWPSAKPGGGSVFVFRSGCYVTWGMSSETQHAFHREVIQPGTVPVESDVYTAPGDEAMEYVHIPNETTRVVGDLIVIGQPPHGGGLGGLPFRPNDQETTKGQAVFTLQSQLAFSQGIAASARLSVQESALSEYLASVSPIPGQLAAEGKVPLGRREVIRKLGTLLGLRQRVNLDRDNFIDDPEVYWENSRMETLYRSTCSALDIQPRFEALNEKLNHCENLLGVLRALLTEKSSHRMELIIIYLIAFEVVMAMLNHDYIPTPLAIWQYMFDTASSTESAT
;
A
#
# COMPACT_ATOMS: atom_id res chain seq x y z
N MET A 1 31.42 14.34 3.93
CA MET A 1 32.02 13.03 4.28
C MET A 1 31.48 11.98 3.33
N ILE A 2 32.27 10.94 3.04
CA ILE A 2 31.79 9.79 2.26
C ILE A 2 30.85 8.97 3.17
N PRO A 3 29.67 8.54 2.68
CA PRO A 3 28.78 7.63 3.41
C PRO A 3 29.48 6.34 3.86
N GLN A 4 28.91 5.70 4.87
CA GLN A 4 29.41 4.44 5.43
C GLN A 4 28.47 3.30 5.07
N VAL A 5 29.03 2.08 5.01
CA VAL A 5 28.34 0.86 4.60
C VAL A 5 28.50 -0.18 5.70
N TRP A 6 27.37 -0.73 6.17
CA TRP A 6 27.36 -1.91 7.03
C TRP A 6 26.78 -3.09 6.24
N ALA A 7 27.48 -4.22 6.23
CA ALA A 7 27.07 -5.42 5.51
C ALA A 7 27.06 -6.63 6.45
N VAL A 8 26.03 -7.47 6.35
CA VAL A 8 25.91 -8.72 7.11
C VAL A 8 25.90 -9.88 6.13
N ASN A 9 26.87 -10.78 6.28
CA ASN A 9 26.95 -12.01 5.50
C ASN A 9 26.00 -13.07 6.08
N VAL A 10 25.12 -13.58 5.22
CA VAL A 10 24.13 -14.63 5.52
C VAL A 10 24.32 -15.89 4.67
N SER A 11 25.50 -16.06 4.04
CA SER A 11 25.84 -17.17 3.13
C SER A 11 25.51 -18.56 3.66
N GLN A 12 25.74 -18.80 4.96
CA GLN A 12 25.44 -20.09 5.60
C GLN A 12 23.96 -20.48 5.55
N TRP A 13 23.07 -19.52 5.27
CA TRP A 13 21.65 -19.68 5.05
C TRP A 13 21.23 -19.62 3.56
N ASN A 14 22.08 -19.14 2.64
CA ASN A 14 21.78 -19.08 1.19
C ASN A 14 22.11 -20.41 0.46
N ARG A 15 21.80 -21.53 1.11
CA ARG A 15 22.07 -22.89 0.61
C ARG A 15 20.94 -23.86 0.98
N PRO A 16 20.75 -24.98 0.23
CA PRO A 16 19.78 -26.01 0.60
C PRO A 16 20.02 -26.55 2.03
N PRO A 17 18.98 -26.83 2.82
CA PRO A 17 17.55 -26.76 2.46
C PRO A 17 16.95 -25.35 2.48
N TYR A 18 17.61 -24.38 3.11
CA TYR A 18 17.07 -23.05 3.45
C TYR A 18 16.62 -22.17 2.28
N THR A 19 17.08 -22.48 1.06
CA THR A 19 16.67 -21.82 -0.20
C THR A 19 15.53 -22.54 -0.94
N GLN A 20 15.16 -23.75 -0.54
CA GLN A 20 14.23 -24.61 -1.28
C GLN A 20 12.76 -24.40 -0.88
N VAL A 21 11.86 -24.68 -1.84
CA VAL A 21 10.40 -24.55 -1.67
C VAL A 21 9.80 -25.94 -1.43
N LYS A 22 9.93 -26.42 -0.18
CA LYS A 22 9.36 -27.66 0.40
C LYS A 22 9.22 -28.90 -0.50
N ARG A 23 10.09 -29.89 -0.29
CA ARG A 23 9.73 -31.33 -0.31
C ARG A 23 10.72 -32.16 0.53
N GLN A 24 10.18 -33.00 1.42
CA GLN A 24 10.77 -34.18 2.10
C GLN A 24 11.50 -34.11 3.47
N ASN A 25 12.01 -32.99 4.02
CA ASN A 25 12.83 -33.02 5.27
C ASN A 25 12.35 -32.13 6.45
N ALA A 26 11.14 -32.36 6.96
CA ALA A 26 10.53 -31.55 8.03
C ALA A 26 11.34 -31.48 9.34
N ALA A 27 11.85 -32.61 9.85
CA ALA A 27 12.41 -32.71 11.20
C ALA A 27 13.73 -31.92 11.42
N PHE A 28 14.39 -31.46 10.35
CA PHE A 28 15.54 -30.56 10.42
C PHE A 28 15.10 -29.09 10.29
N GLU A 29 14.14 -28.82 9.40
CA GLU A 29 13.52 -27.50 9.24
C GLU A 29 12.83 -27.02 10.52
N ASP A 30 12.21 -27.90 11.30
CA ASP A 30 11.57 -27.53 12.58
C ASP A 30 12.55 -26.87 13.57
N LYS A 31 13.80 -27.33 13.65
CA LYS A 31 14.81 -26.76 14.56
C LYS A 31 15.33 -25.41 14.08
N ALA A 32 15.70 -25.32 12.81
CA ALA A 32 16.18 -24.06 12.22
C ALA A 32 15.05 -23.01 12.18
N GLY A 33 13.83 -23.41 11.83
CA GLY A 33 12.64 -22.57 11.87
C GLY A 33 12.30 -22.08 13.27
N ALA A 34 12.46 -22.92 14.30
CA ALA A 34 12.32 -22.50 15.70
C ALA A 34 13.41 -21.50 16.13
N GLN A 35 14.67 -21.67 15.70
CA GLN A 35 15.75 -20.72 15.98
C GLN A 35 15.51 -19.35 15.33
N ILE A 36 15.14 -19.34 14.03
CA ILE A 36 14.80 -18.12 13.30
C ILE A 36 13.59 -17.43 13.95
N LYS A 37 12.54 -18.19 14.28
CA LYS A 37 11.36 -17.66 14.99
C LYS A 37 11.73 -17.09 16.35
N SER A 38 12.55 -17.79 17.16
CA SER A 38 12.99 -17.29 18.46
C SER A 38 13.78 -15.99 18.34
N SER A 39 14.58 -15.83 17.29
CA SER A 39 15.35 -14.61 17.02
C SER A 39 14.42 -13.44 16.64
N ILE A 40 13.42 -13.70 15.79
CA ILE A 40 12.38 -12.73 15.43
C ILE A 40 11.53 -12.33 16.65
N ASP A 41 11.11 -13.32 17.46
CA ASP A 41 10.27 -13.11 18.64
C ASP A 41 11.02 -12.38 19.79
N GLN A 42 12.36 -12.35 19.78
CA GLN A 42 13.20 -11.66 20.76
C GLN A 42 13.72 -10.28 20.28
N LEU A 43 13.97 -10.11 18.98
CA LEU A 43 14.62 -8.91 18.43
C LEU A 43 13.69 -7.98 17.65
N LEU A 44 12.53 -8.48 17.18
CA LEU A 44 11.53 -7.68 16.47
C LEU A 44 10.21 -7.60 17.23
N ARG A 45 9.60 -8.73 17.62
CA ARG A 45 8.24 -8.74 18.21
C ARG A 45 8.03 -7.73 19.37
N PRO A 46 8.98 -7.43 20.26
CA PRO A 46 8.76 -6.46 21.33
C PRO A 46 8.52 -5.01 20.87
N ASP A 47 8.84 -4.66 19.63
CA ASP A 47 8.82 -3.27 19.12
C ASP A 47 8.31 -3.11 17.67
N ASP A 48 8.39 -4.17 16.85
CA ASP A 48 7.95 -4.26 15.45
C ASP A 48 7.22 -5.60 15.24
N GLU A 49 6.05 -5.77 15.87
CA GLU A 49 5.26 -7.00 15.75
C GLU A 49 4.77 -7.24 14.31
N VAL A 50 4.37 -6.18 13.59
CA VAL A 50 3.97 -6.27 12.17
C VAL A 50 5.13 -6.72 11.28
N GLY A 51 6.35 -6.23 11.53
CA GLY A 51 7.55 -6.67 10.83
C GLY A 51 8.00 -8.07 11.24
N ALA A 52 7.78 -8.48 12.49
CA ALA A 52 7.98 -9.86 12.95
C ALA A 52 7.03 -10.83 12.23
N GLU A 53 5.73 -10.49 12.10
CA GLU A 53 4.78 -11.28 11.33
C GLU A 53 5.14 -11.34 9.85
N LYS A 54 5.43 -10.20 9.22
CA LYS A 54 5.87 -10.15 7.81
C LYS A 54 7.18 -10.93 7.59
N ALA A 55 8.11 -10.92 8.54
CA ALA A 55 9.32 -11.75 8.49
C ALA A 55 9.03 -13.26 8.61
N LEU A 56 8.00 -13.66 9.37
CA LEU A 56 7.59 -15.07 9.49
C LEU A 56 6.77 -15.58 8.29
N GLN A 57 6.08 -14.69 7.57
CA GLN A 57 5.26 -15.02 6.39
C GLN A 57 6.08 -15.51 5.18
N TYR A 58 7.34 -15.09 5.03
CA TYR A 58 8.19 -15.54 3.91
C TYR A 58 8.31 -17.08 3.87
N PHE A 59 8.21 -17.65 2.67
CA PHE A 59 8.18 -19.12 2.51
C PHE A 59 9.55 -19.77 2.75
N ARG A 60 10.63 -19.18 2.23
CA ARG A 60 12.00 -19.72 2.35
C ARG A 60 12.66 -19.20 3.63
N PRO A 61 13.34 -20.05 4.43
CA PRO A 61 14.08 -19.62 5.61
C PRO A 61 15.10 -18.49 5.37
N ILE A 62 15.81 -18.46 4.22
CA ILE A 62 16.74 -17.37 3.90
C ILE A 62 16.07 -15.99 3.85
N ASP A 63 14.86 -15.90 3.30
CA ASP A 63 14.18 -14.61 3.12
C ASP A 63 13.64 -14.07 4.47
N ARG A 64 13.29 -14.97 5.40
CA ARG A 64 13.00 -14.61 6.81
C ARG A 64 14.21 -13.96 7.48
N ILE A 65 15.40 -14.48 7.20
CA ILE A 65 16.66 -13.99 7.75
C ILE A 65 17.05 -12.66 7.12
N ARG A 66 17.01 -12.52 5.79
CA ARG A 66 17.22 -11.22 5.11
C ARG A 66 16.27 -10.16 5.67
N SER A 67 14.99 -10.51 5.83
CA SER A 67 13.93 -9.67 6.41
C SER A 67 14.14 -9.31 7.89
N LEU A 68 14.66 -10.22 8.70
CA LEU A 68 15.04 -9.97 10.11
C LEU A 68 16.22 -9.01 10.18
N ILE A 69 17.33 -9.36 9.51
CA ILE A 69 18.60 -8.62 9.56
C ILE A 69 18.39 -7.19 9.06
N ALA A 70 17.68 -6.98 7.95
CA ALA A 70 17.43 -5.65 7.40
C ALA A 70 16.73 -4.70 8.40
N ARG A 71 15.81 -5.21 9.23
CA ARG A 71 15.12 -4.41 10.25
C ARG A 71 16.00 -4.08 11.45
N ILE A 72 16.79 -5.04 11.93
CA ILE A 72 17.63 -4.82 13.12
C ILE A 72 18.98 -4.15 12.81
N LEU A 73 19.45 -4.16 11.56
CA LEU A 73 20.73 -3.55 11.15
C LEU A 73 20.87 -2.05 11.51
N PRO A 74 19.92 -1.15 11.15
CA PRO A 74 19.97 0.24 11.62
C PRO A 74 19.77 0.38 13.14
N ARG A 75 19.10 -0.58 13.80
CA ARG A 75 18.88 -0.57 15.25
C ARG A 75 20.13 -0.93 16.03
N VAL A 76 20.86 -1.95 15.59
CA VAL A 76 22.18 -2.33 16.13
C VAL A 76 23.19 -1.20 15.91
N TYR A 77 23.13 -0.50 14.75
CA TYR A 77 23.92 0.71 14.52
C TYR A 77 23.60 1.81 15.55
N CYS A 78 22.33 2.17 15.70
CA CYS A 78 21.88 3.19 16.65
C CYS A 78 22.23 2.84 18.11
N ALA A 79 22.11 1.58 18.51
CA ALA A 79 22.49 1.11 19.85
C ALA A 79 24.02 1.14 20.07
N ASN A 80 24.80 0.85 19.03
CA ASN A 80 26.26 0.97 19.05
C ASN A 80 26.74 2.44 19.12
N GLU A 81 26.00 3.37 18.52
CA GLU A 81 26.18 4.83 18.67
C GLU A 81 25.65 5.40 20.01
N GLY A 82 25.25 4.52 20.94
CA GLY A 82 24.97 4.84 22.34
C GLY A 82 23.51 5.11 22.71
N LEU A 83 22.55 4.80 21.85
CA LEU A 83 21.12 4.91 22.15
C LEU A 83 20.61 3.67 22.90
N GLU A 84 19.59 3.81 23.77
CA GLU A 84 18.97 2.63 24.39
C GLU A 84 18.15 1.87 23.33
N TRP A 85 18.20 0.53 23.34
CA TRP A 85 17.50 -0.31 22.35
C TRP A 85 16.01 0.05 22.24
N SER A 86 15.37 0.25 23.39
CA SER A 86 13.97 0.65 23.59
C SER A 86 13.60 2.04 23.07
N GLU A 87 14.57 2.97 22.92
CA GLU A 87 14.31 4.34 22.45
C GLU A 87 14.37 4.46 20.92
N ILE A 88 14.93 3.47 20.22
CA ILE A 88 15.15 3.52 18.77
C ILE A 88 13.87 3.12 18.03
N HIS A 89 13.08 4.13 17.67
CA HIS A 89 11.83 3.97 16.91
C HIS A 89 12.03 4.24 15.42
N PHE A 90 11.52 3.32 14.60
CA PHE A 90 11.53 3.38 13.15
C PHE A 90 10.19 3.89 12.63
N ASP A 91 10.25 4.63 11.53
CA ASP A 91 9.11 5.24 10.85
C ASP A 91 9.36 5.18 9.33
N LYS A 92 8.38 5.57 8.50
CA LYS A 92 8.51 5.53 7.03
C LYS A 92 8.08 6.84 6.37
N GLU A 93 8.84 7.22 5.35
CA GLU A 93 8.41 8.24 4.39
C GLU A 93 7.21 7.72 3.56
N PRO A 94 6.37 8.59 2.97
CA PRO A 94 5.23 8.18 2.15
C PRO A 94 5.55 7.25 0.97
N GLY A 95 6.82 7.17 0.54
CA GLY A 95 7.31 6.19 -0.44
C GLY A 95 7.76 4.85 0.16
N GLY A 96 7.43 4.56 1.42
CA GLY A 96 7.78 3.32 2.13
C GLY A 96 9.22 3.24 2.65
N ARG A 97 10.08 4.24 2.35
CA ARG A 97 11.47 4.29 2.79
C ARG A 97 11.56 4.47 4.33
N PRO A 98 12.29 3.62 5.06
CA PRO A 98 12.40 3.74 6.51
C PRO A 98 13.36 4.86 6.94
N PHE A 99 13.06 5.49 8.09
CA PHE A 99 13.92 6.45 8.79
C PHE A 99 13.87 6.25 10.33
N VAL A 100 14.79 6.88 11.08
CA VAL A 100 14.78 6.87 12.57
C VAL A 100 14.44 8.27 13.09
N ARG A 101 13.52 8.35 14.06
CA ARG A 101 13.18 9.61 14.75
C ARG A 101 14.25 9.98 15.80
N LEU A 102 15.41 10.49 15.38
CA LEU A 102 16.46 11.01 16.27
C LEU A 102 16.25 12.50 16.60
N ARG A 103 16.39 12.89 17.88
CA ARG A 103 16.11 14.27 18.34
C ARG A 103 17.16 15.31 17.90
N ASP A 104 18.43 15.02 18.13
CA ASP A 104 19.55 15.97 17.96
C ASP A 104 20.63 15.45 16.98
N ARG A 105 20.35 14.41 16.20
CA ARG A 105 21.29 13.77 15.26
C ARG A 105 20.62 13.53 13.91
N TYR A 106 21.32 13.84 12.82
CA TYR A 106 20.89 13.42 11.48
C TYR A 106 21.39 11.99 11.20
N PHE A 107 20.52 11.15 10.64
CA PHE A 107 20.84 9.79 10.22
C PHE A 107 19.93 9.41 9.05
N ASP A 108 20.43 9.58 7.83
CA ASP A 108 19.76 9.13 6.60
C ASP A 108 20.40 7.80 6.20
N PHE A 109 19.58 6.76 6.06
CA PHE A 109 20.04 5.41 5.71
C PHE A 109 19.09 4.74 4.72
N ASN A 110 19.59 3.73 4.04
CA ASN A 110 18.82 2.90 3.12
C ASN A 110 19.32 1.44 3.19
N LEU A 111 18.50 0.50 2.74
CA LEU A 111 18.70 -0.95 2.90
C LEU A 111 18.43 -1.68 1.59
N SER A 112 19.25 -2.70 1.30
CA SER A 112 18.92 -3.71 0.29
C SER A 112 19.47 -5.09 0.68
N HIS A 113 18.99 -6.14 0.03
CA HIS A 113 19.45 -7.51 0.25
C HIS A 113 19.30 -8.38 -1.00
N ASP A 114 20.35 -9.12 -1.32
CA ASP A 114 20.31 -10.19 -2.32
C ASP A 114 21.46 -11.19 -2.07
N GLY A 115 21.32 -12.41 -2.59
CA GLY A 115 22.32 -13.47 -2.43
C GLY A 115 22.74 -13.66 -0.97
N ASP A 116 24.04 -13.60 -0.74
CA ASP A 116 24.64 -13.81 0.58
C ASP A 116 24.62 -12.57 1.50
N TRP A 117 24.02 -11.45 1.08
CA TRP A 117 24.21 -10.15 1.72
C TRP A 117 22.93 -9.42 2.11
N VAL A 118 22.99 -8.76 3.27
CA VAL A 118 22.11 -7.65 3.64
C VAL A 118 22.99 -6.42 3.86
N VAL A 119 22.71 -5.32 3.17
CA VAL A 119 23.54 -4.10 3.19
C VAL A 119 22.74 -2.89 3.64
N MET A 120 23.41 -2.00 4.37
CA MET A 120 22.92 -0.69 4.78
C MET A 120 23.92 0.38 4.38
N GLY A 121 23.54 1.27 3.47
CA GLY A 121 24.26 2.53 3.22
C GLY A 121 23.69 3.62 4.11
N PHE A 122 24.54 4.43 4.76
CA PHE A 122 24.09 5.49 5.65
C PHE A 122 25.02 6.71 5.72
N THR A 123 24.45 7.85 6.08
CA THR A 123 25.17 9.11 6.34
C THR A 123 24.65 9.79 7.61
N ARG A 124 25.56 10.51 8.28
CA ARG A 124 25.30 11.36 9.46
C ARG A 124 25.34 12.85 9.13
N GLU A 125 25.47 13.21 7.86
CA GLU A 125 25.70 14.59 7.41
C GLU A 125 24.40 15.24 6.92
N PRO A 126 23.88 16.29 7.59
CA PRO A 126 22.61 16.90 7.26
C PRO A 126 22.53 17.38 5.81
N GLY A 127 21.48 16.96 5.10
CA GLY A 127 21.23 17.34 3.71
C GLY A 127 21.89 16.44 2.67
N LEU A 128 22.65 15.40 3.08
CA LEU A 128 22.96 14.28 2.20
C LEU A 128 21.88 13.20 2.32
N ARG A 129 21.47 12.62 1.19
CA ARG A 129 20.60 11.43 1.18
C ARG A 129 21.28 10.29 0.44
N VAL A 130 21.12 9.07 0.94
CA VAL A 130 21.68 7.86 0.30
C VAL A 130 20.58 6.90 -0.14
N GLY A 131 20.86 6.13 -1.18
CA GLY A 131 20.12 4.93 -1.56
C GLY A 131 21.12 3.85 -1.92
N VAL A 132 20.89 2.62 -1.46
CA VAL A 132 21.77 1.47 -1.71
C VAL A 132 21.01 0.38 -2.43
N ASP A 133 21.69 -0.29 -3.35
CA ASP A 133 21.22 -1.58 -3.84
C ASP A 133 22.36 -2.62 -3.89
N VAL A 134 22.01 -3.90 -3.84
CA VAL A 134 22.93 -5.03 -3.95
C VAL A 134 22.34 -6.14 -4.81
N MET A 135 23.13 -6.69 -5.72
CA MET A 135 22.76 -7.84 -6.56
C MET A 135 23.85 -8.90 -6.53
N GLU A 136 23.47 -10.18 -6.44
CA GLU A 136 24.36 -11.32 -6.70
C GLU A 136 24.57 -11.47 -8.22
N MET A 137 25.82 -11.55 -8.66
CA MET A 137 26.18 -11.53 -10.09
C MET A 137 25.99 -12.91 -10.74
N GLN A 138 24.75 -13.39 -10.80
CA GLN A 138 24.36 -14.68 -11.35
C GLN A 138 23.09 -14.57 -12.21
N LEU A 139 23.05 -15.28 -13.35
CA LEU A 139 21.85 -15.37 -14.19
C LEU A 139 20.71 -16.09 -13.41
N PRO A 140 19.47 -15.57 -13.43
CA PRO A 140 18.33 -16.25 -12.80
C PRO A 140 18.08 -17.64 -13.39
N SER A 141 17.78 -18.63 -12.55
CA SER A 141 17.70 -20.05 -12.96
C SER A 141 16.50 -20.42 -13.85
N PHE A 142 15.76 -19.43 -14.35
CA PHE A 142 14.63 -19.56 -15.27
C PHE A 142 14.88 -18.82 -16.59
N GLU A 143 16.00 -18.10 -16.73
CA GLU A 143 16.44 -17.45 -17.97
C GLU A 143 17.39 -18.37 -18.74
N GLU A 144 17.26 -18.37 -20.07
CA GLU A 144 18.10 -19.21 -20.95
C GLU A 144 19.45 -18.56 -21.28
N SER A 145 19.53 -17.23 -21.21
CA SER A 145 20.69 -16.41 -21.59
C SER A 145 20.62 -15.01 -20.97
N SER A 146 21.75 -14.30 -20.94
CA SER A 146 21.78 -12.89 -20.54
C SER A 146 21.05 -12.02 -21.58
N LYS A 147 21.08 -12.43 -22.86
CA LYS A 147 20.28 -11.82 -23.94
C LYS A 147 18.77 -12.04 -23.82
N SER A 148 18.29 -13.14 -23.24
CA SER A 148 16.85 -13.32 -22.96
C SER A 148 16.45 -12.48 -21.74
N PHE A 149 17.27 -12.49 -20.69
CA PHE A 149 17.04 -11.69 -19.49
C PHE A 149 17.00 -10.17 -19.79
N CYS A 150 17.87 -9.68 -20.67
CA CYS A 150 17.84 -8.29 -21.16
C CYS A 150 16.49 -7.93 -21.81
N LYS A 151 15.88 -8.84 -22.58
CA LYS A 151 14.54 -8.64 -23.17
C LYS A 151 13.44 -8.67 -22.11
N THR A 152 13.51 -9.60 -21.15
CA THR A 152 12.60 -9.64 -19.99
C THR A 152 12.64 -8.32 -19.22
N MET A 153 13.79 -7.66 -19.16
CA MET A 153 14.00 -6.38 -18.49
C MET A 153 13.80 -5.13 -19.38
N GLU A 154 13.42 -5.24 -20.66
CA GLU A 154 13.35 -4.08 -21.59
C GLU A 154 12.40 -2.96 -21.11
N ALA A 155 11.46 -3.26 -20.21
CA ALA A 155 10.59 -2.28 -19.55
C ALA A 155 11.34 -1.32 -18.59
N SER A 156 12.49 -1.71 -18.03
CA SER A 156 13.27 -0.93 -17.04
C SER A 156 14.44 -0.14 -17.62
N MET A 157 14.61 -0.15 -18.95
CA MET A 157 15.69 0.52 -19.65
C MET A 157 15.18 1.43 -20.78
N THR A 158 15.96 2.47 -21.04
CA THR A 158 15.90 3.30 -22.26
C THR A 158 16.56 2.56 -23.43
N ASP A 159 16.30 3.02 -24.66
CA ASP A 159 16.95 2.45 -25.85
C ASP A 159 18.49 2.55 -25.78
N LYS A 160 19.06 3.66 -25.31
CA LYS A 160 20.53 3.80 -25.17
C LYS A 160 21.13 2.82 -24.16
N GLU A 161 20.46 2.60 -23.03
CA GLU A 161 20.91 1.65 -22.01
C GLU A 161 20.83 0.21 -22.53
N ARG A 162 19.75 -0.16 -23.23
CA ARG A 162 19.63 -1.47 -23.91
C ARG A 162 20.76 -1.65 -24.92
N ASP A 163 20.98 -0.64 -25.76
CA ASP A 163 21.97 -0.70 -26.83
C ASP A 163 23.41 -0.72 -26.25
N TYR A 164 23.67 -0.10 -25.10
CA TYR A 164 24.92 -0.23 -24.34
C TYR A 164 25.12 -1.64 -23.72
N VAL A 165 24.06 -2.23 -23.17
CA VAL A 165 24.08 -3.61 -22.62
C VAL A 165 24.35 -4.63 -23.74
N LEU A 166 23.73 -4.45 -24.91
CA LEU A 166 23.85 -5.34 -26.06
C LEU A 166 24.97 -4.97 -27.05
N ALA A 167 25.82 -3.98 -26.73
CA ALA A 167 26.94 -3.56 -27.58
C ALA A 167 28.08 -4.60 -27.67
N ILE A 168 28.09 -5.62 -26.82
CA ILE A 168 29.09 -6.69 -26.77
C ILE A 168 28.39 -8.04 -26.88
N ASP A 169 28.98 -8.98 -27.63
CA ASP A 169 28.45 -10.32 -27.88
C ASP A 169 29.04 -11.39 -26.95
N ASP A 170 29.12 -11.08 -25.65
CA ASP A 170 29.54 -12.02 -24.59
C ASP A 170 28.49 -12.06 -23.47
N GLU A 171 28.00 -13.26 -23.13
CA GLU A 171 26.90 -13.40 -22.17
C GLU A 171 27.30 -13.00 -20.74
N ALA A 172 28.57 -13.09 -20.35
CA ALA A 172 29.01 -12.70 -19.01
C ALA A 172 29.07 -11.17 -18.87
N GLU A 173 29.67 -10.48 -19.84
CA GLU A 173 29.72 -9.01 -19.91
C GLU A 173 28.31 -8.40 -20.09
N ILE A 174 27.41 -9.02 -20.88
CA ILE A 174 26.00 -8.60 -20.99
C ILE A 174 25.31 -8.69 -19.61
N LEU A 175 25.49 -9.79 -18.87
CA LEU A 175 24.92 -9.94 -17.53
C LEU A 175 25.49 -8.90 -16.55
N ASP A 176 26.80 -8.65 -16.62
CA ASP A 176 27.48 -7.70 -15.75
C ASP A 176 26.95 -6.28 -15.96
N ARG A 177 26.78 -5.87 -17.23
CA ARG A 177 26.16 -4.58 -17.61
C ARG A 177 24.71 -4.48 -17.18
N LEU A 178 23.92 -5.52 -17.41
CA LEU A 178 22.49 -5.54 -17.10
C LEU A 178 22.23 -5.45 -15.59
N LEU A 179 22.99 -6.20 -14.79
CA LEU A 179 22.87 -6.15 -13.33
C LEU A 179 23.44 -4.84 -12.75
N HIS A 180 24.58 -4.33 -13.23
CA HIS A 180 25.06 -2.98 -12.87
C HIS A 180 23.99 -1.92 -13.11
N LEU A 181 23.37 -1.93 -14.30
CA LEU A 181 22.34 -0.97 -14.69
C LEU A 181 21.14 -1.03 -13.73
N TRP A 182 20.69 -2.23 -13.39
CA TRP A 182 19.63 -2.41 -12.40
C TRP A 182 20.03 -1.84 -11.04
N THR A 183 21.18 -2.25 -10.49
CA THR A 183 21.65 -1.82 -9.16
C THR A 183 21.79 -0.31 -9.07
N TYR A 184 22.27 0.36 -10.12
CA TYR A 184 22.34 1.84 -10.17
C TYR A 184 20.96 2.49 -10.14
N LYS A 185 20.01 2.01 -10.96
CA LYS A 185 18.67 2.60 -11.07
C LYS A 185 17.83 2.31 -9.83
N GLU A 186 17.97 1.13 -9.22
CA GLU A 186 17.33 0.82 -7.95
C GLU A 186 17.96 1.63 -6.79
N ALA A 187 19.29 1.77 -6.71
CA ALA A 187 19.94 2.61 -5.70
C ALA A 187 19.50 4.08 -5.79
N TYR A 188 19.46 4.68 -7.00
CA TYR A 188 18.95 6.05 -7.17
C TYR A 188 17.47 6.19 -6.82
N THR A 189 16.61 5.29 -7.31
CA THR A 189 15.17 5.37 -7.02
C THR A 189 14.86 5.13 -5.53
N LYS A 190 15.68 4.35 -4.82
CA LYS A 190 15.70 4.24 -3.35
C LYS A 190 16.16 5.53 -2.67
N ALA A 191 17.18 6.22 -3.18
CA ALA A 191 17.68 7.48 -2.63
C ALA A 191 16.60 8.57 -2.61
N ILE A 192 15.89 8.74 -3.73
CA ILE A 192 14.78 9.71 -3.84
C ILE A 192 13.46 9.22 -3.20
N GLY A 193 13.44 8.03 -2.60
CA GLY A 193 12.26 7.48 -1.91
C GLY A 193 11.10 7.08 -2.83
N LYS A 194 11.35 6.73 -4.10
CA LYS A 194 10.30 6.28 -5.05
C LYS A 194 10.35 4.78 -5.36
N GLY A 195 11.53 4.17 -5.33
CA GLY A 195 11.75 2.77 -5.70
C GLY A 195 11.09 2.39 -7.03
N LEU A 196 10.42 1.23 -7.05
CA LEU A 196 9.66 0.72 -8.20
C LEU A 196 8.43 1.57 -8.60
N GLY A 197 8.05 2.59 -7.80
CA GLY A 197 7.07 3.60 -8.18
C GLY A 197 7.61 4.70 -9.10
N CYS A 198 8.90 4.67 -9.45
CA CYS A 198 9.49 5.53 -10.47
C CYS A 198 9.32 4.92 -11.87
N ASP A 199 9.15 5.76 -12.90
CA ASP A 199 9.26 5.30 -14.29
C ASP A 199 10.75 5.17 -14.66
N PHE A 200 11.23 3.93 -14.73
CA PHE A 200 12.63 3.61 -15.04
C PHE A 200 13.04 4.07 -16.45
N ARG A 201 12.12 4.38 -17.38
CA ARG A 201 12.46 4.98 -18.69
C ARG A 201 12.65 6.48 -18.64
N GLN A 202 12.28 7.14 -17.55
CA GLN A 202 12.59 8.54 -17.29
C GLN A 202 13.93 8.72 -16.56
N VAL A 203 14.63 7.62 -16.26
CA VAL A 203 15.95 7.57 -15.62
C VAL A 203 16.91 6.90 -16.60
N GLU A 204 17.99 7.57 -16.97
CA GLU A 204 19.00 7.08 -17.90
C GLU A 204 20.38 7.17 -17.23
N VAL A 205 21.05 6.02 -17.05
CA VAL A 205 22.40 5.94 -16.46
C VAL A 205 23.44 5.88 -17.58
N ALA A 206 24.20 6.97 -17.74
CA ALA A 206 25.12 7.15 -18.85
C ALA A 206 26.46 6.41 -18.62
N PHE A 207 26.45 5.07 -18.68
CA PHE A 207 27.66 4.24 -18.59
C PHE A 207 28.66 4.42 -19.75
N TRP A 208 28.27 5.17 -20.79
CA TRP A 208 29.14 5.61 -21.89
C TRP A 208 29.85 6.94 -21.61
N GLU A 209 29.57 7.59 -20.48
CA GLU A 209 30.25 8.81 -20.02
C GLU A 209 31.18 8.50 -18.84
N ASP A 210 32.31 9.21 -18.76
CA ASP A 210 33.25 9.13 -17.64
C ASP A 210 33.48 10.55 -17.07
N PRO A 211 33.11 10.81 -15.79
CA PRO A 211 32.43 9.90 -14.87
C PRO A 211 30.98 9.57 -15.30
N ILE A 212 30.42 8.50 -14.74
CA ILE A 212 29.04 8.06 -15.03
C ILE A 212 28.04 9.11 -14.52
N PHE A 213 27.30 9.72 -15.44
CA PHE A 213 26.27 10.70 -15.12
C PHE A 213 24.87 10.09 -15.11
N LEU A 214 23.98 10.70 -14.32
CA LEU A 214 22.56 10.36 -14.29
C LEU A 214 21.75 11.41 -15.04
N HIS A 215 20.92 10.97 -15.97
CA HIS A 215 19.97 11.83 -16.68
C HIS A 215 18.53 11.46 -16.27
N VAL A 216 17.74 12.47 -15.90
CA VAL A 216 16.33 12.29 -15.53
C VAL A 216 15.47 13.20 -16.39
N GLN A 217 14.50 12.61 -17.11
CA GLN A 217 13.71 13.28 -18.16
C GLN A 217 14.59 14.03 -19.18
N GLY A 218 15.78 13.48 -19.47
CA GLY A 218 16.81 14.06 -20.34
C GLY A 218 17.71 15.13 -19.70
N GLN A 219 17.37 15.63 -18.50
CA GLN A 219 18.19 16.61 -17.77
C GLN A 219 19.28 15.92 -16.97
N LYS A 220 20.52 16.42 -17.04
CA LYS A 220 21.67 15.93 -16.29
C LYS A 220 21.56 16.31 -14.81
N LEU A 221 21.71 15.35 -13.90
CA LEU A 221 21.75 15.57 -12.45
C LEU A 221 23.18 15.55 -11.94
N GLU A 222 23.68 16.71 -11.52
CA GLU A 222 25.04 16.89 -10.97
C GLU A 222 25.10 16.78 -9.43
N SER A 223 23.95 16.61 -8.76
CA SER A 223 23.88 16.40 -7.30
C SER A 223 24.07 14.96 -6.87
N ILE A 224 23.99 14.01 -7.82
CA ILE A 224 24.05 12.56 -7.59
C ILE A 224 25.47 12.06 -7.83
N HIS A 225 26.05 11.44 -6.80
CA HIS A 225 27.37 10.81 -6.84
C HIS A 225 27.25 9.31 -6.56
N TRP A 226 28.17 8.53 -7.13
CA TRP A 226 28.19 7.08 -7.02
C TRP A 226 29.36 6.59 -6.17
N LEU A 227 29.04 5.70 -5.23
CA LEU A 227 30.02 4.83 -4.58
C LEU A 227 29.70 3.37 -4.92
N ASP A 228 30.68 2.67 -5.46
CA ASP A 228 30.60 1.23 -5.75
C ASP A 228 31.36 0.43 -4.71
N LEU A 229 30.84 -0.75 -4.39
CA LEU A 229 31.51 -1.72 -3.54
C LEU A 229 31.29 -3.14 -4.10
N SER A 230 32.38 -3.89 -4.28
CA SER A 230 32.31 -5.32 -4.56
C SER A 230 32.50 -6.11 -3.25
N LEU A 231 31.60 -7.05 -2.98
CA LEU A 231 31.65 -7.98 -1.85
C LEU A 231 31.87 -9.41 -2.34
N GLU A 232 32.70 -10.19 -1.65
CA GLU A 232 33.02 -11.59 -1.99
C GLU A 232 32.49 -12.55 -0.93
N SER A 233 31.82 -13.64 -1.33
CA SER A 233 31.18 -14.58 -0.39
C SER A 233 31.54 -16.06 -0.60
N GLY A 234 31.23 -16.87 0.42
CA GLY A 234 31.81 -18.20 0.68
C GLY A 234 31.34 -19.33 -0.24
N GLU A 235 32.11 -20.44 -0.19
CA GLU A 235 31.95 -21.74 -0.90
C GLU A 235 31.83 -21.69 -2.44
N LYS A 236 30.98 -20.84 -3.03
CA LYS A 236 30.81 -20.66 -4.48
C LYS A 236 31.71 -19.58 -5.09
N ALA A 237 32.25 -18.67 -4.28
CA ALA A 237 32.95 -17.46 -4.74
C ALA A 237 32.11 -16.57 -5.68
N THR A 238 30.79 -16.53 -5.49
CA THR A 238 29.93 -15.56 -6.19
C THR A 238 30.25 -14.15 -5.70
N LYS A 239 30.36 -13.21 -6.65
CA LYS A 239 30.55 -11.78 -6.36
C LYS A 239 29.18 -11.13 -6.25
N SER A 240 29.03 -10.23 -5.28
CA SER A 240 27.87 -9.35 -5.19
C SER A 240 28.33 -7.92 -5.36
N LYS A 241 27.59 -7.13 -6.14
CA LYS A 241 27.90 -5.73 -6.40
C LYS A 241 26.91 -4.85 -5.68
N VAL A 242 27.44 -3.82 -5.01
CA VAL A 242 26.69 -2.82 -4.25
C VAL A 242 26.90 -1.48 -4.93
N ALA A 243 25.81 -0.79 -5.28
CA ALA A 243 25.86 0.60 -5.74
C ALA A 243 25.18 1.50 -4.70
N ILE A 244 25.78 2.65 -4.42
CA ILE A 244 25.21 3.67 -3.53
C ILE A 244 25.10 4.98 -4.29
N ALA A 245 23.86 5.44 -4.47
CA ALA A 245 23.55 6.78 -4.95
C ALA A 245 23.57 7.76 -3.77
N ILE A 246 24.25 8.90 -3.94
CA ILE A 246 24.44 9.91 -2.90
C ILE A 246 23.98 11.26 -3.44
N ASP A 247 22.87 11.79 -2.93
CA ASP A 247 22.32 13.09 -3.32
C ASP A 247 22.75 14.21 -2.36
N GLY A 248 22.83 15.44 -2.88
CA GLY A 248 23.14 16.67 -2.14
C GLY A 248 24.62 16.99 -1.95
N LEU A 249 25.54 16.15 -2.47
CA LEU A 249 26.98 16.29 -2.24
C LEU A 249 27.60 17.30 -3.23
N LYS A 250 28.24 18.35 -2.72
CA LYS A 250 28.58 19.57 -3.50
C LYS A 250 29.94 19.55 -4.22
N SER A 251 30.80 18.57 -3.96
CA SER A 251 32.16 18.53 -4.53
C SER A 251 32.79 17.13 -4.45
N LEU A 252 32.25 16.19 -5.22
CA LEU A 252 33.01 15.06 -5.74
C LEU A 252 33.00 15.18 -7.27
N SER A 253 34.16 14.99 -7.91
CA SER A 253 34.30 15.03 -9.37
C SER A 253 34.42 13.64 -9.99
N GLU A 254 34.55 12.60 -9.17
CA GLU A 254 34.96 11.26 -9.56
C GLU A 254 34.14 10.19 -8.82
N ARG A 255 33.93 9.06 -9.50
CA ARG A 255 33.24 7.86 -9.00
C ARG A 255 34.10 7.15 -7.96
N ILE A 256 33.56 6.89 -6.77
CA ILE A 256 34.31 6.21 -5.69
C ILE A 256 34.12 4.70 -5.80
N VAL A 257 35.08 3.99 -6.41
CA VAL A 257 35.09 2.52 -6.47
C VAL A 257 35.92 1.97 -5.32
N LEU A 258 35.30 1.18 -4.43
CA LEU A 258 35.98 0.52 -3.31
C LEU A 258 35.96 -1.01 -3.46
N PHE A 259 37.09 -1.65 -3.13
CA PHE A 259 37.15 -3.09 -2.91
C PHE A 259 37.03 -3.39 -1.41
N GLU A 260 36.39 -4.51 -1.05
CA GLU A 260 36.05 -4.88 0.33
C GLU A 260 37.20 -4.64 1.35
N ARG A 261 38.41 -5.09 1.02
CA ARG A 261 39.61 -4.96 1.90
C ARG A 261 40.04 -3.51 2.12
N ASP A 262 39.91 -2.67 1.12
CA ASP A 262 40.34 -1.26 1.18
C ASP A 262 39.25 -0.43 1.85
N ALA A 263 37.97 -0.74 1.57
CA ALA A 263 36.82 -0.15 2.23
C ALA A 263 36.82 -0.39 3.76
N ILE A 264 37.21 -1.60 4.19
CA ILE A 264 37.38 -1.94 5.62
C ILE A 264 38.56 -1.18 6.23
N GLN A 265 39.73 -1.15 5.57
CA GLN A 265 40.91 -0.43 6.06
C GLN A 265 40.68 1.08 6.20
N GLN A 266 39.87 1.68 5.32
CA GLN A 266 39.51 3.09 5.34
C GLN A 266 38.32 3.42 6.27
N GLY A 267 37.65 2.41 6.86
CA GLY A 267 36.49 2.61 7.74
C GLY A 267 35.19 3.00 7.00
N HIS A 268 35.14 2.80 5.68
CA HIS A 268 33.94 3.00 4.87
C HIS A 268 33.02 1.77 4.88
N LEU A 269 33.57 0.56 5.04
CA LEU A 269 32.80 -0.69 5.15
C LEU A 269 33.03 -1.36 6.52
N GLN A 270 31.96 -1.88 7.10
CA GLN A 270 32.00 -2.81 8.22
C GLN A 270 31.22 -4.08 7.89
N VAL A 271 31.93 -5.21 7.83
CA VAL A 271 31.35 -6.54 7.54
C VAL A 271 31.12 -7.31 8.85
N TRP A 272 29.94 -7.92 8.97
CA TRP A 272 29.60 -8.85 10.04
C TRP A 272 29.27 -10.24 9.49
N GLN A 273 29.52 -11.28 10.29
CA GLN A 273 28.96 -12.62 10.08
C GLN A 273 27.65 -12.75 10.87
N TYR A 274 26.67 -13.47 10.32
CA TYR A 274 25.32 -13.60 10.89
C TYR A 274 25.28 -13.85 12.41
N ASP A 275 25.98 -14.87 12.93
CA ASP A 275 25.86 -15.24 14.35
C ASP A 275 26.43 -14.17 15.27
N ALA A 276 27.62 -13.64 14.96
CA ALA A 276 28.24 -12.55 15.72
C ALA A 276 27.39 -11.25 15.72
N PHE A 277 26.61 -11.03 14.66
CA PHE A 277 25.69 -9.91 14.56
C PHE A 277 24.39 -10.14 15.36
N ILE A 278 23.83 -11.35 15.34
CA ILE A 278 22.68 -11.74 16.17
C ILE A 278 23.04 -11.70 17.66
N ASP A 279 24.20 -12.24 18.04
CA ASP A 279 24.72 -12.18 19.41
C ASP A 279 24.85 -10.72 19.87
N LEU A 280 25.36 -9.82 19.02
CA LEU A 280 25.45 -8.39 19.32
C LEU A 280 24.07 -7.75 19.52
N ALA A 281 23.09 -8.08 18.67
CA ALA A 281 21.72 -7.56 18.77
C ALA A 281 21.04 -8.01 20.08
N LEU A 282 21.17 -9.29 20.44
CA LEU A 282 20.65 -9.83 21.72
C LEU A 282 21.32 -9.14 22.92
N ASN A 283 22.65 -8.95 22.87
CA ASN A 283 23.42 -8.22 23.88
C ASN A 283 23.06 -6.72 24.01
N PHE A 284 22.31 -6.13 23.07
CA PHE A 284 21.69 -4.81 23.23
C PHE A 284 20.26 -4.90 23.77
N SER A 285 19.45 -5.83 23.27
CA SER A 285 18.05 -6.04 23.71
C SER A 285 17.94 -6.39 25.20
N ASP A 286 18.82 -7.25 25.72
CA ASP A 286 18.79 -7.71 27.12
C ASP A 286 19.21 -6.66 28.18
N ARG A 287 19.57 -5.43 27.79
CA ARG A 287 20.18 -4.41 28.67
C ARG A 287 19.22 -3.71 29.65
N LYS A 288 18.21 -4.41 30.18
CA LYS A 288 17.34 -3.94 31.29
C LYS A 288 18.06 -3.83 32.66
N ARG A 289 19.38 -3.62 32.67
CA ARG A 289 20.26 -3.40 33.84
C ARG A 289 21.48 -2.54 33.46
N GLY A 290 21.35 -1.21 33.49
CA GLY A 290 22.49 -0.29 33.37
C GLY A 290 23.24 -0.06 34.70
N PRO A 291 24.16 0.92 34.79
CA PRO A 291 24.72 1.75 33.71
C PRO A 291 26.26 1.89 33.75
N LYS A 292 26.88 2.52 32.71
CA LYS A 292 27.93 3.57 32.86
C LYS A 292 28.50 4.13 31.55
N ASN A 293 28.78 5.45 31.60
CA ASN A 293 29.79 6.21 30.84
C ASN A 293 29.69 6.39 29.31
N LEU A 294 29.13 7.53 28.87
CA LEU A 294 29.85 8.59 28.11
C LEU A 294 29.05 9.92 28.18
N ARG A 295 29.54 11.03 27.58
CA ARG A 295 29.31 12.40 28.14
C ARG A 295 29.24 13.55 27.10
N TYR A 296 28.35 14.54 27.36
CA TYR A 296 28.18 15.86 26.66
C TYR A 296 27.69 15.81 25.18
N VAL A 297 27.14 16.86 24.53
CA VAL A 297 27.03 18.34 24.78
C VAL A 297 25.54 18.82 24.65
N LYS A 298 25.22 20.11 24.90
CA LYS A 298 23.86 20.73 24.81
C LYS A 298 23.65 21.70 23.62
N SER A 299 22.41 21.73 23.11
CA SER A 299 21.53 22.89 22.75
C SER A 299 22.00 24.11 21.91
N ASN A 300 21.15 24.56 20.98
CA ASN A 300 20.78 26.00 20.85
C ASN A 300 19.39 26.20 20.18
N PRO A 301 18.54 27.20 20.53
CA PRO A 301 17.17 27.32 19.99
C PRO A 301 16.82 28.70 19.36
N GLU A 302 16.86 28.85 18.03
CA GLU A 302 16.41 30.08 17.35
C GLU A 302 15.43 29.88 16.16
N PHE A 303 15.36 28.68 15.57
CA PHE A 303 14.64 28.45 14.30
C PHE A 303 13.10 28.66 14.36
N ARG A 304 12.51 28.73 15.56
CA ARG A 304 11.05 28.81 15.76
C ARG A 304 10.45 30.20 15.45
N ARG A 305 11.27 31.21 15.19
CA ARG A 305 10.84 32.61 14.97
C ARG A 305 10.63 33.02 13.50
N PHE A 306 10.87 32.13 12.54
CA PHE A 306 10.93 32.48 11.11
C PHE A 306 9.63 32.19 10.33
N LEU A 307 8.77 31.29 10.84
CA LEU A 307 7.65 30.73 10.07
C LEU A 307 6.28 31.39 10.36
N GLU A 308 6.25 32.41 11.23
CA GLU A 308 5.01 33.12 11.59
C GLU A 308 4.72 34.32 10.65
N ASP A 309 5.73 34.81 9.92
CA ASP A 309 5.68 36.07 9.16
C ASP A 309 5.08 35.99 7.73
N SER A 310 4.64 34.81 7.25
CA SER A 310 4.46 34.53 5.80
C SER A 310 3.06 34.10 5.33
N GLY A 311 1.99 34.39 6.07
CA GLY A 311 0.64 33.86 5.78
C GLY A 311 -0.07 34.42 4.53
N PHE A 312 -0.66 33.54 3.70
CA PHE A 312 -1.53 33.88 2.55
C PHE A 312 -2.59 32.80 2.26
N ILE A 313 -3.87 33.19 2.05
CA ILE A 313 -5.00 32.32 1.62
C ILE A 313 -6.00 33.14 0.78
N SER A 314 -6.52 32.61 -0.35
CA SER A 314 -7.81 32.93 -1.04
C SER A 314 -7.87 32.31 -2.47
N SER A 315 -9.00 32.03 -3.16
CA SER A 315 -10.41 31.69 -2.79
C SER A 315 -11.30 31.44 -4.06
N PHE A 316 -12.42 30.68 -3.96
CA PHE A 316 -13.58 30.54 -4.91
C PHE A 316 -13.42 29.69 -6.21
N PRO A 317 -14.51 29.24 -6.91
CA PRO A 317 -15.85 28.72 -6.50
C PRO A 317 -16.39 27.44 -7.26
N GLU A 318 -17.57 26.89 -6.86
CA GLU A 318 -18.41 25.84 -7.56
C GLU A 318 -19.64 26.50 -8.28
N PRO A 319 -20.77 25.87 -8.78
CA PRO A 319 -21.36 24.49 -8.68
C PRO A 319 -21.83 23.87 -10.05
N PRO A 320 -22.73 22.83 -10.22
CA PRO A 320 -23.53 21.99 -9.27
C PRO A 320 -23.74 20.44 -9.59
N ARG A 321 -24.54 19.76 -8.75
CA ARG A 321 -24.87 18.29 -8.72
C ARG A 321 -26.03 17.78 -9.63
N ALA A 322 -26.13 16.45 -9.76
CA ALA A 322 -27.36 15.66 -10.06
C ALA A 322 -27.39 14.33 -9.25
N SER A 323 -28.50 13.55 -9.22
CA SER A 323 -28.81 12.66 -8.07
C SER A 323 -29.26 11.20 -8.34
N ALA A 324 -28.73 10.30 -7.49
CA ALA A 324 -29.39 9.16 -6.81
C ALA A 324 -29.86 7.89 -7.58
N ASN A 325 -29.53 6.74 -7.00
CA ASN A 325 -30.31 5.49 -7.06
C ASN A 325 -30.10 4.62 -5.79
N ALA A 326 -30.82 3.49 -5.68
CA ALA A 326 -31.02 2.71 -4.44
C ALA A 326 -29.76 2.09 -3.81
N SER A 327 -29.84 1.80 -2.51
CA SER A 327 -28.67 1.47 -1.65
C SER A 327 -28.41 -0.03 -1.44
N ALA A 328 -27.20 -0.35 -0.96
CA ALA A 328 -26.61 -1.69 -1.00
C ALA A 328 -26.96 -2.57 0.23
N TYR A 329 -27.17 -1.97 1.40
CA TYR A 329 -27.57 -2.65 2.64
C TYR A 329 -28.81 -3.54 2.43
N ALA A 330 -29.81 -3.03 1.69
CA ALA A 330 -31.03 -3.77 1.35
C ALA A 330 -30.77 -5.05 0.55
N LEU A 331 -29.71 -5.08 -0.26
CA LEU A 331 -29.29 -6.27 -1.01
C LEU A 331 -28.48 -7.23 -0.13
N ARG A 332 -27.57 -6.72 0.72
CA ARG A 332 -26.73 -7.53 1.61
C ARG A 332 -27.56 -8.46 2.50
N ARG A 333 -28.64 -7.94 3.11
CA ARG A 333 -29.55 -8.66 4.02
C ARG A 333 -30.23 -9.89 3.39
N THR A 334 -30.15 -10.07 2.06
CA THR A 334 -30.82 -11.16 1.32
C THR A 334 -29.89 -12.29 0.84
N ARG A 335 -28.55 -12.17 0.99
CA ARG A 335 -27.58 -13.02 0.27
C ARG A 335 -26.69 -13.93 1.13
N LEU A 336 -26.84 -13.96 2.45
CA LEU A 336 -26.04 -14.85 3.30
C LEU A 336 -26.38 -16.35 3.10
N PRO A 337 -25.39 -17.26 3.03
CA PRO A 337 -25.64 -18.69 2.99
C PRO A 337 -26.42 -19.16 4.23
N VAL A 338 -27.50 -19.92 4.00
CA VAL A 338 -28.48 -20.32 5.04
C VAL A 338 -27.83 -21.00 6.26
N SER A 339 -26.72 -21.71 6.08
CA SER A 339 -25.95 -22.32 7.17
C SER A 339 -25.20 -21.29 8.04
N LYS A 340 -24.40 -20.40 7.44
CA LYS A 340 -23.66 -19.34 8.16
C LYS A 340 -24.63 -18.37 8.83
N ALA A 341 -25.69 -17.96 8.12
CA ALA A 341 -26.76 -17.13 8.67
C ALA A 341 -27.44 -17.77 9.88
N LYS A 342 -27.82 -19.05 9.80
CA LYS A 342 -28.50 -19.76 10.90
C LYS A 342 -27.59 -20.01 12.11
N ALA A 343 -26.29 -20.21 11.91
CA ALA A 343 -25.32 -20.30 12.99
C ALA A 343 -25.16 -18.95 13.72
N LEU A 344 -24.98 -17.85 12.98
CA LEU A 344 -24.84 -16.50 13.55
C LEU A 344 -26.14 -16.02 14.21
N ALA A 345 -27.31 -16.26 13.60
CA ALA A 345 -28.60 -15.95 14.19
C ALA A 345 -28.85 -16.74 15.49
N ASN A 346 -28.40 -17.99 15.58
CA ASN A 346 -28.47 -18.78 16.82
C ASN A 346 -27.51 -18.25 17.90
N ALA A 347 -26.30 -17.83 17.55
CA ALA A 347 -25.35 -17.23 18.49
C ALA A 347 -25.84 -15.88 19.01
N SER A 348 -26.36 -15.02 18.12
CA SER A 348 -27.03 -13.77 18.46
C SER A 348 -28.25 -14.00 19.35
N LYS A 349 -29.08 -15.01 19.06
CA LYS A 349 -30.24 -15.40 19.89
C LYS A 349 -29.81 -15.88 21.28
N ALA A 350 -28.76 -16.68 21.40
CA ALA A 350 -28.24 -17.13 22.70
C ALA A 350 -27.72 -15.94 23.53
N LEU A 351 -26.99 -15.00 22.93
CA LEU A 351 -26.53 -13.80 23.63
C LEU A 351 -27.69 -12.90 24.05
N ARG A 352 -28.70 -12.71 23.19
CA ARG A 352 -29.96 -12.00 23.51
C ARG A 352 -30.70 -12.66 24.68
N GLU A 353 -30.68 -14.00 24.78
CA GLU A 353 -31.26 -14.76 25.90
C GLU A 353 -30.47 -14.63 27.20
N GLN A 354 -29.15 -14.40 27.15
CA GLN A 354 -28.33 -14.10 28.34
C GLN A 354 -28.53 -12.68 28.84
N VAL A 355 -28.50 -11.68 27.95
CA VAL A 355 -28.71 -10.26 28.32
C VAL A 355 -30.09 -10.03 28.95
N ALA A 356 -31.11 -10.79 28.51
CA ALA A 356 -32.45 -10.79 29.11
C ALA A 356 -32.54 -11.43 30.51
N GLN A 357 -31.48 -12.11 30.98
CA GLN A 357 -31.38 -12.68 32.33
C GLN A 357 -30.57 -11.77 33.25
N ASP A 358 -29.43 -11.25 32.79
CA ASP A 358 -28.56 -10.38 33.59
C ASP A 358 -29.23 -9.04 33.94
N SER A 359 -30.06 -8.50 33.04
CA SER A 359 -30.78 -7.22 33.21
C SER A 359 -31.85 -7.22 34.33
N VAL A 360 -32.06 -8.34 35.03
CA VAL A 360 -33.00 -8.47 36.15
C VAL A 360 -32.28 -8.45 37.53
N GLY A 361 -30.94 -8.49 37.56
CA GLY A 361 -30.16 -8.66 38.79
C GLY A 361 -29.95 -7.42 39.66
N ASP A 362 -29.50 -6.30 39.06
CA ASP A 362 -28.91 -5.18 39.79
C ASP A 362 -29.87 -4.02 40.07
N ALA A 363 -30.68 -4.13 41.14
CA ALA A 363 -31.65 -3.11 41.54
C ALA A 363 -31.83 -2.93 43.07
N ALA A 364 -30.75 -2.79 43.85
CA ALA A 364 -30.85 -2.50 45.29
C ALA A 364 -29.68 -1.68 45.90
N ALA A 365 -30.01 -0.51 46.47
CA ALA A 365 -29.16 0.39 47.30
C ALA A 365 -27.97 1.07 46.55
N VAL A 366 -27.38 2.19 47.00
CA VAL A 366 -27.44 2.94 48.28
C VAL A 366 -27.69 4.45 48.03
N SER A 367 -28.18 5.18 49.05
CA SER A 367 -28.41 6.64 49.05
C SER A 367 -27.12 7.49 49.01
N ALA A 368 -27.21 8.69 48.41
CA ALA A 368 -26.12 9.68 48.35
C ALA A 368 -26.23 10.77 49.46
N PRO A 369 -25.10 11.37 49.90
CA PRO A 369 -25.07 12.61 50.69
C PRO A 369 -24.55 13.83 49.89
N ALA A 370 -24.58 15.02 50.53
CA ALA A 370 -24.54 16.34 49.91
C ALA A 370 -23.16 16.89 49.44
N LEU A 371 -23.23 17.96 48.63
CA LEU A 371 -22.13 18.83 48.15
C LEU A 371 -21.62 19.79 49.25
N THR A 372 -20.32 20.15 49.20
CA THR A 372 -19.79 21.43 49.75
C THR A 372 -18.57 21.95 48.97
N GLU A 373 -18.76 23.08 48.28
CA GLU A 373 -17.84 24.22 48.19
C GLU A 373 -16.34 23.97 47.91
N LEU A 374 -16.01 23.21 46.86
CA LEU A 374 -14.68 23.28 46.20
C LEU A 374 -14.70 23.13 44.65
N ASP A 375 -15.87 22.96 44.03
CA ASP A 375 -16.01 22.57 42.61
C ASP A 375 -15.86 23.69 41.56
N GLU A 376 -16.01 24.96 41.93
CA GLU A 376 -16.09 26.09 40.95
C GLU A 376 -14.77 26.43 40.24
N LEU A 377 -13.66 25.76 40.55
CA LEU A 377 -12.36 25.93 39.89
C LEU A 377 -11.90 24.72 39.06
N VAL A 378 -12.70 23.63 39.02
CA VAL A 378 -12.38 22.39 38.28
C VAL A 378 -13.19 22.28 36.97
N SER A 379 -14.11 23.22 36.74
CA SER A 379 -15.17 23.16 35.73
C SER A 379 -14.69 23.16 34.25
N ALA A 380 -13.40 23.40 33.99
CA ALA A 380 -12.84 23.41 32.65
C ALA A 380 -12.44 22.00 32.14
N GLU A 381 -11.96 21.11 33.01
CA GLU A 381 -11.36 19.82 32.60
C GLU A 381 -12.32 18.62 32.68
N GLN A 382 -13.49 18.76 33.32
CA GLN A 382 -14.46 17.68 33.49
C GLN A 382 -15.19 17.29 32.19
N ASN A 383 -15.15 18.13 31.15
CA ASN A 383 -15.88 17.93 29.88
C ASN A 383 -15.36 16.77 28.99
N LEU A 384 -14.33 16.02 29.41
CA LEU A 384 -13.93 14.80 28.70
C LEU A 384 -14.94 13.65 28.83
N ALA A 385 -15.72 13.60 29.92
CA ALA A 385 -16.49 12.40 30.31
C ALA A 385 -17.93 12.31 29.76
N ALA A 386 -18.35 13.23 28.88
CA ALA A 386 -19.74 13.36 28.43
C ALA A 386 -20.12 12.45 27.22
N SER A 387 -19.93 11.14 27.36
CA SER A 387 -20.71 10.18 26.55
C SER A 387 -22.15 10.15 27.08
N PRO A 388 -23.19 10.07 26.22
CA PRO A 388 -24.57 9.98 26.70
C PRO A 388 -24.78 8.66 27.46
N SER A 389 -25.28 8.76 28.69
CA SER A 389 -25.76 7.59 29.45
C SER A 389 -26.90 6.90 28.68
N PRO A 390 -26.93 5.55 28.62
CA PRO A 390 -27.95 4.83 27.87
C PRO A 390 -29.36 5.11 28.45
N PRO A 391 -30.37 5.36 27.61
CA PRO A 391 -31.75 5.44 28.07
C PRO A 391 -32.16 4.07 28.64
N THR A 392 -32.65 4.05 29.87
CA THR A 392 -32.75 2.81 30.67
C THR A 392 -33.95 1.92 30.31
N ASP A 393 -34.72 2.29 29.28
CA ASP A 393 -35.92 1.58 28.80
C ASP A 393 -35.75 1.08 27.35
N PHE A 394 -34.99 0.00 27.15
CA PHE A 394 -34.91 -0.66 25.85
C PHE A 394 -36.01 -1.73 25.68
N ARG A 395 -36.79 -1.64 24.59
CA ARG A 395 -37.76 -2.67 24.21
C ARG A 395 -37.07 -3.78 23.44
N ILE A 396 -37.40 -5.03 23.80
CA ILE A 396 -36.77 -6.29 23.35
C ILE A 396 -36.68 -6.49 21.82
N ASN A 397 -37.39 -5.69 21.01
CA ASN A 397 -37.46 -5.82 19.55
C ASN A 397 -36.64 -4.78 18.75
N GLU A 398 -36.11 -3.73 19.38
CA GLU A 398 -35.45 -2.61 18.68
C GLU A 398 -34.09 -2.31 19.33
N LEU A 399 -33.03 -2.95 18.83
CA LEU A 399 -31.66 -2.62 19.20
C LEU A 399 -31.18 -1.39 18.42
N PRO A 400 -30.33 -0.53 19.01
CA PRO A 400 -29.77 0.61 18.30
C PRO A 400 -28.75 0.16 17.24
N GLU A 401 -28.76 0.82 16.08
CA GLU A 401 -27.85 0.54 14.98
C GLU A 401 -26.67 1.52 14.93
N VAL A 402 -25.55 1.03 14.43
CA VAL A 402 -24.44 1.81 13.89
C VAL A 402 -24.59 1.81 12.37
N VAL A 403 -24.70 2.97 11.74
CA VAL A 403 -24.93 3.08 10.28
C VAL A 403 -23.84 3.93 9.63
N ALA A 404 -23.17 3.39 8.63
CA ALA A 404 -22.20 4.09 7.79
C ALA A 404 -22.83 4.49 6.44
N ARG A 405 -22.43 5.66 5.92
CA ARG A 405 -22.74 6.11 4.56
C ARG A 405 -21.54 6.73 3.86
N ALA A 406 -21.17 6.13 2.75
CA ALA A 406 -20.16 6.60 1.81
C ALA A 406 -20.85 7.33 0.65
N THR A 407 -20.59 8.64 0.52
CA THR A 407 -21.32 9.50 -0.44
C THR A 407 -20.42 10.12 -1.51
N ALA A 408 -19.11 10.18 -1.25
CA ALA A 408 -18.10 10.83 -2.07
C ALA A 408 -16.76 10.09 -1.98
N GLN A 409 -15.78 10.41 -2.83
CA GLN A 409 -14.42 9.85 -2.70
C GLN A 409 -13.64 10.50 -1.56
N SER A 410 -13.87 11.78 -1.28
CA SER A 410 -13.36 12.43 -0.07
C SER A 410 -14.31 13.53 0.45
N TYR A 411 -14.11 13.92 1.71
CA TYR A 411 -14.72 15.11 2.30
C TYR A 411 -13.67 16.20 2.52
N ASN A 412 -13.93 17.38 1.97
CA ASN A 412 -13.13 18.57 2.22
C ASN A 412 -13.45 19.14 3.61
N PHE A 413 -12.64 18.76 4.60
CA PHE A 413 -12.80 19.20 5.99
C PHE A 413 -12.61 20.71 6.17
N ASP A 414 -11.76 21.36 5.38
CA ASP A 414 -11.54 22.80 5.47
C ASP A 414 -12.80 23.59 5.03
N VAL A 415 -13.52 23.10 4.01
CA VAL A 415 -14.85 23.59 3.64
C VAL A 415 -15.89 23.27 4.72
N LEU A 416 -15.89 22.05 5.27
CA LEU A 416 -16.85 21.67 6.31
C LEU A 416 -16.70 22.55 7.57
N LEU A 417 -15.47 22.81 8.01
CA LEU A 417 -15.15 23.63 9.18
C LEU A 417 -15.45 25.12 8.93
N SER A 418 -14.98 25.67 7.82
CA SER A 418 -15.25 27.08 7.46
C SER A 418 -16.73 27.37 7.18
N SER A 419 -17.55 26.35 6.91
CA SER A 419 -18.98 26.50 6.68
C SER A 419 -19.83 26.75 7.94
N GLY A 420 -19.27 26.56 9.14
CA GLY A 420 -19.98 26.81 10.41
C GLY A 420 -21.17 25.89 10.72
N ARG A 421 -21.26 24.71 10.07
CA ARG A 421 -22.39 23.76 10.22
C ARG A 421 -22.23 22.73 11.34
N LEU A 422 -20.99 22.53 11.80
CA LEU A 422 -20.68 21.59 12.87
C LEU A 422 -21.11 22.20 14.22
N PRO A 423 -21.70 21.43 15.14
CA PRO A 423 -22.05 21.92 16.47
C PRO A 423 -20.78 22.17 17.30
N ASP A 424 -20.77 23.17 18.18
CA ASP A 424 -19.59 23.62 18.96
C ASP A 424 -18.91 22.53 19.83
N SER A 425 -19.53 21.36 19.97
CA SER A 425 -19.03 20.19 20.69
C SER A 425 -18.18 19.22 19.84
N TRP A 426 -17.91 19.52 18.57
CA TRP A 426 -17.09 18.67 17.69
C TRP A 426 -15.63 18.57 18.17
N ARG A 427 -14.96 17.47 17.86
CA ARG A 427 -13.56 17.17 18.25
C ARG A 427 -12.77 16.55 17.09
N TRP A 428 -11.48 16.80 17.06
CA TRP A 428 -10.55 16.05 16.20
C TRP A 428 -10.19 14.70 16.82
N LEU A 429 -10.04 13.69 15.97
CA LEU A 429 -9.37 12.41 16.23
C LEU A 429 -8.39 12.14 15.07
N GLU A 430 -7.46 11.21 15.26
CA GLU A 430 -6.61 10.63 14.20
C GLU A 430 -5.87 11.69 13.35
N ASP A 431 -5.05 12.55 13.98
CA ASP A 431 -4.24 13.60 13.33
C ASP A 431 -4.97 14.47 12.28
N ARG A 432 -6.27 14.69 12.52
CA ARG A 432 -7.23 15.44 11.68
C ARG A 432 -7.82 14.67 10.50
N GLU A 433 -7.80 13.35 10.52
CA GLU A 433 -8.52 12.50 9.54
C GLU A 433 -9.97 12.20 9.93
N VAL A 434 -10.33 12.38 11.21
CA VAL A 434 -11.68 12.13 11.72
C VAL A 434 -12.20 13.29 12.56
N ILE A 435 -13.42 13.73 12.25
CA ILE A 435 -14.19 14.67 13.07
C ILE A 435 -15.23 13.87 13.86
N TYR A 436 -15.15 13.93 15.18
CA TYR A 436 -16.11 13.31 16.10
C TYR A 436 -17.11 14.34 16.62
N ILE A 437 -18.39 14.00 16.56
CA ILE A 437 -19.49 14.80 17.09
C ILE A 437 -20.15 13.97 18.20
N PRO A 438 -19.97 14.32 19.49
CA PRO A 438 -20.48 13.52 20.59
C PRO A 438 -22.01 13.37 20.62
N LYS A 439 -22.74 14.36 20.08
CA LYS A 439 -24.21 14.39 20.07
C LYS A 439 -24.77 15.22 18.91
N TRP A 440 -25.56 14.60 18.03
CA TRP A 440 -26.35 15.26 16.99
C TRP A 440 -27.79 14.69 16.93
N PRO A 441 -28.83 15.55 16.86
CA PRO A 441 -28.79 17.01 16.89
C PRO A 441 -28.66 17.50 18.32
N SER A 442 -27.85 18.55 18.56
CA SER A 442 -27.61 19.07 19.92
C SER A 442 -28.92 19.47 20.65
N ALA A 443 -29.87 20.04 19.90
CA ALA A 443 -31.14 20.57 20.39
C ALA A 443 -32.24 19.53 20.71
N LYS A 444 -32.02 18.22 20.51
CA LYS A 444 -33.03 17.18 20.80
C LYS A 444 -32.55 16.17 21.87
N PRO A 445 -33.41 15.74 22.81
CA PRO A 445 -33.20 14.49 23.54
C PRO A 445 -33.30 13.32 22.53
N GLY A 446 -32.39 12.35 22.62
CA GLY A 446 -32.27 11.27 21.63
C GLY A 446 -31.34 11.58 20.43
N GLY A 447 -30.49 12.60 20.52
CA GLY A 447 -29.36 12.76 19.59
C GLY A 447 -28.23 11.75 19.89
N GLY A 448 -27.69 11.10 18.87
CA GLY A 448 -26.60 10.12 18.96
C GLY A 448 -25.25 10.69 18.50
N SER A 449 -24.17 9.89 18.54
CA SER A 449 -22.83 10.35 18.13
C SER A 449 -22.55 10.10 16.65
N VAL A 450 -21.65 10.90 16.06
CA VAL A 450 -21.27 10.81 14.65
C VAL A 450 -19.75 10.87 14.50
N PHE A 451 -19.20 10.01 13.64
CA PHE A 451 -17.82 10.09 13.14
C PHE A 451 -17.87 10.47 11.66
N VAL A 452 -17.10 11.48 11.25
CA VAL A 452 -16.98 11.90 9.85
C VAL A 452 -15.52 11.68 9.43
N PHE A 453 -15.31 10.89 8.38
CA PHE A 453 -13.98 10.48 7.90
C PHE A 453 -13.62 11.28 6.65
N ARG A 454 -12.33 11.67 6.50
CA ARG A 454 -11.86 12.41 5.30
C ARG A 454 -12.08 11.61 4.00
N SER A 455 -12.17 10.28 4.09
CA SER A 455 -12.43 9.33 3.00
C SER A 455 -13.87 9.29 2.46
N GLY A 456 -14.64 10.38 2.59
CA GLY A 456 -15.95 10.53 1.96
C GLY A 456 -17.06 9.68 2.59
N CYS A 457 -16.88 9.28 3.86
CA CYS A 457 -17.80 8.44 4.62
C CYS A 457 -18.10 9.03 5.99
N TYR A 458 -19.33 8.87 6.50
CA TYR A 458 -19.69 9.20 7.87
C TYR A 458 -20.44 8.04 8.53
N VAL A 459 -20.33 7.93 9.86
CA VAL A 459 -20.90 6.84 10.66
C VAL A 459 -21.68 7.41 11.84
N THR A 460 -22.94 7.04 11.96
CA THR A 460 -23.87 7.48 13.02
C THR A 460 -24.19 6.34 13.99
N TRP A 461 -24.13 6.62 15.29
CA TRP A 461 -24.43 5.65 16.37
C TRP A 461 -25.75 5.99 17.07
N GLY A 462 -26.68 5.04 17.12
CA GLY A 462 -27.91 5.18 17.91
C GLY A 462 -28.87 6.27 17.43
N MET A 463 -28.78 6.64 16.14
CA MET A 463 -29.60 7.68 15.51
C MET A 463 -30.70 7.08 14.65
N SER A 464 -31.94 7.56 14.76
CA SER A 464 -33.03 7.16 13.86
C SER A 464 -32.72 7.52 12.41
N SER A 465 -33.29 6.78 11.44
CA SER A 465 -33.04 7.05 10.02
C SER A 465 -33.47 8.46 9.58
N GLU A 466 -34.52 9.04 10.16
CA GLU A 466 -34.88 10.45 9.93
C GLU A 466 -33.74 11.39 10.36
N THR A 467 -33.15 11.14 11.52
CA THR A 467 -32.02 11.92 12.07
C THR A 467 -30.76 11.76 11.22
N GLN A 468 -30.51 10.56 10.67
CA GLN A 468 -29.39 10.29 9.76
C GLN A 468 -29.53 11.06 8.44
N HIS A 469 -30.74 11.10 7.86
CA HIS A 469 -31.02 11.87 6.65
C HIS A 469 -31.00 13.39 6.92
N ALA A 470 -31.41 13.84 8.10
CA ALA A 470 -31.26 15.24 8.52
C ALA A 470 -29.78 15.64 8.61
N PHE A 471 -28.92 14.86 9.28
CA PHE A 471 -27.48 15.10 9.34
C PHE A 471 -26.84 15.24 7.95
N HIS A 472 -27.17 14.31 7.04
CA HIS A 472 -26.71 14.37 5.65
C HIS A 472 -27.11 15.68 4.97
N ARG A 473 -28.39 16.07 5.06
CA ARG A 473 -28.95 17.27 4.44
C ARG A 473 -28.45 18.59 5.05
N GLU A 474 -28.12 18.60 6.34
CA GLU A 474 -27.86 19.83 7.12
C GLU A 474 -26.38 20.08 7.40
N VAL A 475 -25.54 19.04 7.37
CA VAL A 475 -24.10 19.15 7.63
C VAL A 475 -23.28 18.88 6.35
N ILE A 476 -23.47 17.71 5.72
CA ILE A 476 -22.68 17.27 4.57
C ILE A 476 -23.09 17.98 3.27
N GLN A 477 -24.37 17.88 2.89
CA GLN A 477 -24.85 18.32 1.58
C GLN A 477 -25.01 19.83 1.31
N PRO A 478 -25.31 20.73 2.27
CA PRO A 478 -25.72 22.08 1.92
C PRO A 478 -24.53 22.97 1.52
N GLY A 479 -24.82 24.20 1.08
CA GLY A 479 -23.82 25.23 0.79
C GLY A 479 -23.59 25.51 -0.71
N THR A 480 -22.84 26.58 -0.96
CA THR A 480 -22.39 27.05 -2.30
C THR A 480 -21.01 26.52 -2.71
N VAL A 481 -20.30 25.90 -1.76
CA VAL A 481 -19.10 25.08 -1.98
C VAL A 481 -19.40 23.73 -1.32
N PRO A 482 -19.21 22.60 -2.01
CA PRO A 482 -19.55 21.29 -1.48
C PRO A 482 -18.47 20.80 -0.52
N VAL A 483 -18.90 20.01 0.47
CA VAL A 483 -17.98 19.21 1.30
C VAL A 483 -17.56 17.94 0.56
N GLU A 484 -18.37 17.47 -0.38
CA GLU A 484 -18.20 16.21 -1.12
C GLU A 484 -17.32 16.39 -2.37
N SER A 485 -16.17 15.70 -2.42
CA SER A 485 -15.34 15.58 -3.64
C SER A 485 -15.67 14.29 -4.38
N ASP A 486 -16.00 14.39 -5.66
CA ASP A 486 -16.39 13.26 -6.52
C ASP A 486 -17.51 12.39 -5.93
N VAL A 487 -18.71 12.99 -5.82
CA VAL A 487 -19.95 12.37 -5.36
C VAL A 487 -20.27 11.08 -6.13
N TYR A 488 -20.67 10.03 -5.42
CA TYR A 488 -21.07 8.75 -6.01
C TYR A 488 -22.51 8.77 -6.54
N THR A 489 -22.75 8.20 -7.72
CA THR A 489 -24.07 8.07 -8.36
C THR A 489 -25.09 7.34 -7.47
N ALA A 490 -24.62 6.32 -6.75
CA ALA A 490 -25.35 5.61 -5.72
C ALA A 490 -24.49 5.60 -4.44
N PRO A 491 -24.95 6.16 -3.31
CA PRO A 491 -24.20 6.16 -2.06
C PRO A 491 -24.19 4.75 -1.46
N GLY A 492 -23.03 4.34 -0.95
CA GLY A 492 -22.86 3.06 -0.27
C GLY A 492 -23.31 3.17 1.18
N ASP A 493 -23.99 2.14 1.68
CA ASP A 493 -24.43 2.04 3.07
C ASP A 493 -24.13 0.67 3.67
N GLU A 494 -23.95 0.66 4.98
CA GLU A 494 -23.71 -0.53 5.80
C GLU A 494 -24.22 -0.26 7.21
N ALA A 495 -24.73 -1.28 7.92
CA ALA A 495 -25.15 -1.14 9.31
C ALA A 495 -24.92 -2.40 10.15
N MET A 496 -24.70 -2.21 11.45
CA MET A 496 -24.58 -3.28 12.46
C MET A 496 -25.43 -2.95 13.69
N GLU A 497 -25.98 -3.95 14.34
CA GLU A 497 -26.62 -3.79 15.66
C GLU A 497 -25.54 -3.60 16.74
N TYR A 498 -25.82 -2.85 17.81
CA TYR A 498 -24.94 -2.82 19.00
C TYR A 498 -25.68 -2.91 20.33
N VAL A 499 -25.00 -3.46 21.34
CA VAL A 499 -25.47 -3.57 22.73
C VAL A 499 -24.36 -3.11 23.68
N HIS A 500 -24.73 -2.45 24.77
CA HIS A 500 -23.82 -2.03 25.83
C HIS A 500 -23.97 -2.94 27.06
N ILE A 501 -22.96 -3.76 27.36
CA ILE A 501 -22.94 -4.75 28.44
C ILE A 501 -21.76 -4.43 29.37
N PRO A 502 -21.97 -3.72 30.50
CA PRO A 502 -20.88 -3.25 31.37
C PRO A 502 -19.98 -4.34 31.96
N ASN A 503 -20.47 -5.58 32.02
CA ASN A 503 -19.78 -6.73 32.62
C ASN A 503 -19.06 -7.63 31.59
N GLU A 504 -19.24 -7.39 30.29
CA GLU A 504 -18.62 -8.19 29.23
C GLU A 504 -17.42 -7.47 28.61
N THR A 505 -16.57 -8.20 27.88
CA THR A 505 -15.46 -7.58 27.12
C THR A 505 -15.95 -7.03 25.78
N THR A 506 -15.42 -5.87 25.39
CA THR A 506 -15.74 -5.23 24.10
C THR A 506 -15.27 -6.10 22.94
N ARG A 507 -16.19 -6.51 22.06
CA ARG A 507 -15.94 -7.49 20.96
C ARG A 507 -17.03 -7.46 19.88
N VAL A 508 -16.75 -8.05 18.72
CA VAL A 508 -17.75 -8.29 17.66
C VAL A 508 -18.20 -9.76 17.70
N VAL A 509 -19.50 -10.02 17.48
CA VAL A 509 -20.12 -11.36 17.59
C VAL A 509 -21.01 -11.62 16.37
N GLY A 510 -20.38 -11.80 15.20
CA GLY A 510 -21.10 -11.78 13.92
C GLY A 510 -21.60 -10.37 13.63
N ASP A 511 -22.88 -10.23 13.28
CA ASP A 511 -23.48 -8.96 12.88
C ASP A 511 -23.74 -7.97 14.06
N LEU A 512 -23.27 -8.30 15.27
CA LEU A 512 -23.55 -7.60 16.53
C LEU A 512 -22.26 -7.09 17.19
N ILE A 513 -22.25 -5.81 17.59
CA ILE A 513 -21.18 -5.18 18.36
C ILE A 513 -21.54 -5.19 19.86
N VAL A 514 -20.64 -5.70 20.70
CA VAL A 514 -20.74 -5.62 22.16
C VAL A 514 -19.75 -4.56 22.67
N ILE A 515 -20.26 -3.52 23.34
CA ILE A 515 -19.46 -2.52 24.06
C ILE A 515 -19.50 -2.85 25.56
N GLY A 516 -18.34 -2.90 26.20
CA GLY A 516 -18.20 -3.20 27.62
C GLY A 516 -16.82 -2.82 28.15
N GLN A 517 -16.26 -3.66 29.01
CA GLN A 517 -14.91 -3.48 29.56
C GLN A 517 -13.81 -3.78 28.53
N PRO A 518 -12.57 -3.29 28.75
CA PRO A 518 -11.40 -3.75 28.00
C PRO A 518 -11.12 -5.24 28.29
N PRO A 519 -10.61 -6.01 27.30
CA PRO A 519 -10.20 -7.38 27.52
C PRO A 519 -9.09 -7.45 28.58
N HIS A 520 -9.27 -8.32 29.58
CA HIS A 520 -8.32 -8.51 30.66
C HIS A 520 -7.01 -9.12 30.10
N GLY A 521 -5.92 -8.37 30.16
CA GLY A 521 -4.60 -8.85 29.75
C GLY A 521 -4.09 -9.97 30.66
N GLY A 522 -3.65 -11.07 30.07
CA GLY A 522 -3.13 -12.23 30.82
C GLY A 522 -1.77 -11.96 31.46
N GLY A 523 -1.74 -11.28 32.60
CA GLY A 523 -0.52 -10.92 33.32
C GLY A 523 -0.66 -10.91 34.85
N LEU A 524 -0.20 -11.99 35.49
CA LEU A 524 0.14 -12.13 36.92
C LEU A 524 -0.67 -11.32 37.96
N GLY A 525 -1.60 -12.02 38.62
CA GLY A 525 -2.11 -11.64 39.95
C GLY A 525 -3.57 -11.23 39.98
N GLY A 526 -4.43 -12.11 40.50
CA GLY A 526 -5.84 -11.79 40.71
C GLY A 526 -6.03 -10.85 41.91
N LEU A 527 -6.46 -9.62 41.63
CA LEU A 527 -7.11 -8.74 42.60
C LEU A 527 -8.48 -8.33 42.05
N PRO A 528 -9.56 -8.35 42.85
CA PRO A 528 -10.89 -7.97 42.38
C PRO A 528 -10.96 -6.47 42.08
N PHE A 529 -11.67 -6.13 41.00
CA PHE A 529 -11.91 -4.76 40.54
C PHE A 529 -12.55 -3.92 41.66
N ARG A 530 -11.91 -2.81 42.07
CA ARG A 530 -12.46 -1.87 43.05
C ARG A 530 -13.26 -0.77 42.33
N PRO A 531 -14.58 -0.62 42.56
CA PRO A 531 -15.42 0.25 41.70
C PRO A 531 -15.23 1.77 41.81
N ASN A 532 -14.21 2.28 42.51
CA ASN A 532 -14.30 3.59 43.18
C ASN A 532 -13.17 4.59 42.88
N ASP A 533 -12.29 4.29 41.93
CA ASP A 533 -11.16 5.17 41.56
C ASP A 533 -11.52 6.02 40.34
N GLN A 534 -11.56 7.36 40.48
CA GLN A 534 -11.98 8.27 39.40
C GLN A 534 -11.11 8.19 38.12
N GLU A 535 -9.89 7.67 38.24
CA GLU A 535 -8.99 7.43 37.10
C GLU A 535 -9.45 6.27 36.22
N THR A 536 -10.04 5.20 36.78
CA THR A 536 -10.54 4.08 35.96
C THR A 536 -11.78 4.48 35.16
N THR A 537 -12.64 5.37 35.68
CA THR A 537 -13.78 5.91 34.91
C THR A 537 -13.32 6.73 33.70
N LYS A 538 -12.28 7.57 33.85
CA LYS A 538 -11.68 8.30 32.72
C LYS A 538 -11.05 7.35 31.70
N GLY A 539 -10.28 6.35 32.16
CA GLY A 539 -9.66 5.35 31.28
C GLY A 539 -10.69 4.51 30.50
N GLN A 540 -11.79 4.13 31.14
CA GLN A 540 -12.87 3.37 30.50
C GLN A 540 -13.59 4.20 29.43
N ALA A 541 -13.89 5.48 29.69
CA ALA A 541 -14.51 6.37 28.71
C ALA A 541 -13.64 6.57 27.45
N VAL A 542 -12.32 6.74 27.62
CA VAL A 542 -11.36 6.81 26.49
C VAL A 542 -11.32 5.50 25.71
N PHE A 543 -11.30 4.35 26.40
CA PHE A 543 -11.33 3.03 25.76
C PHE A 543 -12.63 2.79 24.96
N THR A 544 -13.79 3.22 25.48
CA THR A 544 -15.06 3.14 24.76
C THR A 544 -15.04 3.99 23.49
N LEU A 545 -14.50 5.21 23.54
CA LEU A 545 -14.38 6.08 22.35
C LEU A 545 -13.42 5.47 21.31
N GLN A 546 -12.26 4.97 21.73
CA GLN A 546 -11.30 4.26 20.87
C GLN A 546 -11.93 3.01 20.22
N SER A 547 -12.75 2.28 20.96
CA SER A 547 -13.47 1.11 20.44
C SER A 547 -14.53 1.51 19.41
N GLN A 548 -15.35 2.53 19.70
CA GLN A 548 -16.34 3.07 18.75
C GLN A 548 -15.69 3.60 17.47
N LEU A 549 -14.51 4.21 17.56
CA LEU A 549 -13.73 4.66 16.42
C LEU A 549 -13.27 3.48 15.54
N ALA A 550 -12.70 2.44 16.14
CA ALA A 550 -12.26 1.23 15.44
C ALA A 550 -13.41 0.49 14.74
N PHE A 551 -14.55 0.33 15.43
CA PHE A 551 -15.78 -0.19 14.85
C PHE A 551 -16.27 0.69 13.68
N SER A 552 -16.25 2.02 13.85
CA SER A 552 -16.71 2.96 12.83
C SER A 552 -15.87 2.89 11.56
N GLN A 553 -14.54 2.82 11.66
CA GLN A 553 -13.68 2.65 10.48
C GLN A 553 -13.99 1.35 9.71
N GLY A 554 -14.18 0.22 10.40
CA GLY A 554 -14.49 -1.06 9.76
C GLY A 554 -15.81 -1.03 8.98
N ILE A 555 -16.87 -0.45 9.58
CA ILE A 555 -18.16 -0.28 8.91
C ILE A 555 -18.06 0.74 7.75
N ALA A 556 -17.28 1.83 7.92
CA ALA A 556 -17.03 2.82 6.88
C ALA A 556 -16.25 2.24 5.68
N ALA A 557 -15.28 1.34 5.90
CA ALA A 557 -14.62 0.59 4.85
C ALA A 557 -15.62 -0.29 4.09
N SER A 558 -16.45 -1.06 4.81
CA SER A 558 -17.48 -1.92 4.20
C SER A 558 -18.49 -1.13 3.36
N ALA A 559 -18.93 0.05 3.82
CA ALA A 559 -19.81 0.94 3.06
C ALA A 559 -19.15 1.49 1.78
N ARG A 560 -17.86 1.83 1.80
CA ARG A 560 -17.10 2.26 0.62
C ARG A 560 -16.87 1.11 -0.37
N LEU A 561 -16.63 -0.11 0.12
CA LEU A 561 -16.54 -1.30 -0.73
C LEU A 561 -17.85 -1.57 -1.48
N SER A 562 -19.01 -1.37 -0.83
CA SER A 562 -20.34 -1.45 -1.45
C SER A 562 -20.52 -0.48 -2.63
N VAL A 563 -19.86 0.69 -2.62
CA VAL A 563 -19.85 1.63 -3.76
C VAL A 563 -19.09 1.03 -4.94
N GLN A 564 -17.86 0.53 -4.71
CA GLN A 564 -17.03 -0.02 -5.79
C GLN A 564 -17.64 -1.32 -6.36
N GLU A 565 -18.28 -2.15 -5.53
CA GLU A 565 -19.10 -3.29 -5.98
C GLU A 565 -20.26 -2.83 -6.89
N SER A 566 -20.91 -1.71 -6.58
CA SER A 566 -22.01 -1.15 -7.36
C SER A 566 -21.53 -0.58 -8.69
N ALA A 567 -20.46 0.21 -8.68
CA ALA A 567 -19.84 0.76 -9.90
C ALA A 567 -19.29 -0.33 -10.83
N LEU A 568 -18.73 -1.41 -10.27
CA LEU A 568 -18.35 -2.59 -11.06
C LEU A 568 -19.57 -3.34 -11.59
N SER A 569 -20.67 -3.40 -10.85
CA SER A 569 -21.92 -4.05 -11.31
C SER A 569 -22.57 -3.30 -12.47
N GLU A 570 -22.57 -1.96 -12.45
CA GLU A 570 -22.98 -1.12 -13.58
C GLU A 570 -22.05 -1.32 -14.80
N TYR A 571 -20.74 -1.32 -14.59
CA TYR A 571 -19.77 -1.59 -15.64
C TYR A 571 -19.95 -2.99 -16.27
N LEU A 572 -20.15 -4.03 -15.44
CA LEU A 572 -20.43 -5.40 -15.85
C LEU A 572 -21.71 -5.50 -16.69
N ALA A 573 -22.78 -4.78 -16.34
CA ALA A 573 -24.00 -4.73 -17.15
C ALA A 573 -23.75 -4.17 -18.57
N SER A 574 -22.75 -3.29 -18.73
CA SER A 574 -22.32 -2.77 -20.03
C SER A 574 -21.41 -3.73 -20.84
N VAL A 575 -21.01 -4.87 -20.27
CA VAL A 575 -20.00 -5.80 -20.82
C VAL A 575 -20.55 -7.23 -20.99
N SER A 576 -21.42 -7.69 -20.10
CA SER A 576 -22.00 -9.03 -20.13
C SER A 576 -22.79 -9.43 -21.40
N PRO A 577 -23.35 -8.52 -22.23
CA PRO A 577 -23.99 -8.92 -23.49
C PRO A 577 -22.98 -9.35 -24.58
N ILE A 578 -21.72 -8.93 -24.48
CA ILE A 578 -20.74 -9.04 -25.59
C ILE A 578 -20.46 -10.50 -26.00
N PRO A 579 -20.25 -11.47 -25.08
CA PRO A 579 -20.04 -12.86 -25.47
C PRO A 579 -21.25 -13.47 -26.21
N GLY A 580 -22.47 -13.09 -25.83
CA GLY A 580 -23.70 -13.54 -26.49
C GLY A 580 -23.85 -12.98 -27.91
N GLN A 581 -23.55 -11.69 -28.09
CA GLN A 581 -23.51 -11.05 -29.41
C GLN A 581 -22.44 -11.67 -30.31
N LEU A 582 -21.23 -11.90 -29.79
CA LEU A 582 -20.13 -12.53 -30.51
C LEU A 582 -20.49 -13.96 -30.97
N ALA A 583 -21.15 -14.74 -30.10
CA ALA A 583 -21.62 -16.08 -30.43
C ALA A 583 -22.77 -16.11 -31.45
N ALA A 584 -23.64 -15.10 -31.46
CA ALA A 584 -24.78 -15.00 -32.40
C ALA A 584 -24.38 -14.47 -33.78
N GLU A 585 -23.50 -13.48 -33.86
CA GLU A 585 -23.17 -12.78 -35.12
C GLU A 585 -21.84 -13.23 -35.76
N GLY A 586 -20.97 -13.92 -35.02
CA GLY A 586 -19.62 -14.30 -35.47
C GLY A 586 -18.70 -13.10 -35.74
N LYS A 587 -19.04 -11.92 -35.21
CA LYS A 587 -18.36 -10.64 -35.44
C LYS A 587 -18.13 -9.94 -34.11
N VAL A 588 -17.03 -9.20 -33.99
CA VAL A 588 -16.80 -8.34 -32.82
C VAL A 588 -17.81 -7.19 -32.85
N PRO A 589 -18.68 -7.03 -31.82
CA PRO A 589 -19.79 -6.06 -31.86
C PRO A 589 -19.36 -4.63 -31.52
N LEU A 590 -18.13 -4.42 -31.03
CA LEU A 590 -17.62 -3.12 -30.59
C LEU A 590 -16.45 -2.64 -31.46
N GLY A 591 -16.35 -1.31 -31.66
CA GLY A 591 -15.22 -0.71 -32.38
C GLY A 591 -13.94 -0.61 -31.54
N ARG A 592 -12.76 -0.54 -32.18
CA ARG A 592 -11.45 -0.45 -31.48
C ARG A 592 -11.38 0.72 -30.48
N ARG A 593 -11.91 1.89 -30.86
CA ARG A 593 -12.03 3.10 -30.01
C ARG A 593 -12.94 2.88 -28.79
N GLU A 594 -13.90 1.98 -28.88
CA GLU A 594 -14.88 1.69 -27.83
C GLU A 594 -14.37 0.62 -26.85
N VAL A 595 -13.69 -0.42 -27.37
CA VAL A 595 -12.92 -1.37 -26.53
C VAL A 595 -11.85 -0.63 -25.71
N ILE A 596 -11.14 0.33 -26.32
CA ILE A 596 -10.16 1.17 -25.61
C ILE A 596 -10.84 2.06 -24.55
N ARG A 597 -12.01 2.64 -24.82
CA ARG A 597 -12.79 3.40 -23.82
C ARG A 597 -13.20 2.54 -22.63
N LYS A 598 -13.74 1.34 -22.89
CA LYS A 598 -14.13 0.38 -21.83
C LYS A 598 -12.92 -0.08 -21.01
N LEU A 599 -11.77 -0.31 -21.65
CA LEU A 599 -10.52 -0.61 -20.95
C LEU A 599 -10.07 0.56 -20.06
N GLY A 600 -10.17 1.80 -20.53
CA GLY A 600 -9.88 2.99 -19.73
C GLY A 600 -10.77 3.10 -18.48
N THR A 601 -12.09 2.87 -18.62
CA THR A 601 -13.00 2.86 -17.46
C THR A 601 -12.73 1.69 -16.50
N LEU A 602 -12.31 0.53 -17.00
CA LEU A 602 -11.93 -0.62 -16.17
C LEU A 602 -10.64 -0.35 -15.39
N LEU A 603 -9.63 0.28 -16.02
CA LEU A 603 -8.40 0.68 -15.35
C LEU A 603 -8.66 1.76 -14.29
N GLY A 604 -9.56 2.72 -14.54
CA GLY A 604 -9.99 3.70 -13.53
C GLY A 604 -10.71 3.07 -12.33
N LEU A 605 -11.52 2.03 -12.54
CA LEU A 605 -12.08 1.22 -11.45
C LEU A 605 -10.99 0.49 -10.67
N ARG A 606 -10.05 -0.17 -11.38
CA ARG A 606 -8.93 -0.90 -10.77
C ARG A 606 -8.00 0.02 -9.97
N GLN A 607 -7.78 1.25 -10.44
CA GLN A 607 -6.99 2.28 -9.75
C GLN A 607 -7.62 2.64 -8.40
N ARG A 608 -8.88 3.10 -8.36
CA ARG A 608 -9.53 3.47 -7.10
C ARG A 608 -9.52 2.34 -6.06
N VAL A 609 -9.86 1.12 -6.52
CA VAL A 609 -9.94 -0.08 -5.66
C VAL A 609 -8.60 -0.45 -5.00
N ASN A 610 -7.45 -0.09 -5.58
CA ASN A 610 -6.14 -0.56 -5.12
C ASN A 610 -5.10 0.55 -4.81
N LEU A 611 -5.36 1.81 -5.18
CA LEU A 611 -4.42 2.94 -5.05
C LEU A 611 -5.02 4.16 -4.33
N ASP A 612 -6.29 4.12 -3.93
CA ASP A 612 -6.83 5.12 -3.00
C ASP A 612 -6.19 4.96 -1.60
N ARG A 613 -6.04 6.07 -0.86
CA ARG A 613 -5.23 6.16 0.38
C ARG A 613 -5.57 5.09 1.42
N ASP A 614 -6.85 4.87 1.67
CA ASP A 614 -7.34 3.85 2.59
C ASP A 614 -7.90 2.67 1.79
N ASN A 615 -6.95 1.97 1.15
CA ASN A 615 -7.15 0.72 0.42
C ASN A 615 -7.75 -0.38 1.34
N PHE A 616 -8.29 -1.44 0.75
CA PHE A 616 -8.96 -2.52 1.50
C PHE A 616 -8.04 -3.69 1.90
N ILE A 617 -6.72 -3.51 1.82
CA ILE A 617 -5.67 -4.53 2.02
C ILE A 617 -4.84 -4.26 3.29
N ASP A 618 -4.48 -3.00 3.53
CA ASP A 618 -3.65 -2.57 4.66
C ASP A 618 -4.50 -2.10 5.85
N ASP A 619 -4.02 -2.35 7.08
CA ASP A 619 -4.63 -1.80 8.29
C ASP A 619 -4.24 -0.31 8.48
N PRO A 620 -5.22 0.61 8.67
CA PRO A 620 -4.97 2.04 8.84
C PRO A 620 -3.90 2.42 9.86
N GLU A 621 -3.11 3.46 9.55
CA GLU A 621 -1.90 3.89 10.27
C GLU A 621 -2.12 4.15 11.77
N VAL A 622 -3.35 4.49 12.18
CA VAL A 622 -3.77 4.72 13.57
C VAL A 622 -3.64 3.47 14.45
N TYR A 623 -3.81 2.27 13.88
CA TYR A 623 -3.81 1.02 14.67
C TYR A 623 -2.43 0.57 15.13
N TRP A 624 -1.37 1.11 14.53
CA TRP A 624 0.02 0.70 14.75
C TRP A 624 0.52 1.12 16.15
N GLU A 625 -0.13 2.10 16.79
CA GLU A 625 0.11 2.47 18.20
C GLU A 625 -0.80 1.71 19.19
N ASN A 626 -1.84 0.99 18.73
CA ASN A 626 -2.86 0.41 19.61
C ASN A 626 -3.45 -0.92 19.09
N SER A 627 -2.72 -2.00 19.33
CA SER A 627 -3.12 -3.40 19.04
C SER A 627 -4.53 -3.80 19.53
N ARG A 628 -5.06 -3.14 20.58
CA ARG A 628 -6.47 -3.39 21.01
C ARG A 628 -7.47 -2.84 20.00
N MET A 629 -7.22 -1.65 19.45
CA MET A 629 -8.05 -1.08 18.39
C MET A 629 -7.87 -1.87 17.08
N GLU A 630 -6.65 -2.28 16.75
CA GLU A 630 -6.35 -3.18 15.60
C GLU A 630 -7.18 -4.47 15.67
N THR A 631 -7.22 -5.11 16.85
CA THR A 631 -8.00 -6.33 17.09
C THR A 631 -9.50 -6.11 16.86
N LEU A 632 -10.05 -4.98 17.32
CA LEU A 632 -11.46 -4.63 17.11
C LEU A 632 -11.76 -4.31 15.64
N TYR A 633 -10.88 -3.58 14.96
CA TYR A 633 -10.99 -3.29 13.53
C TYR A 633 -10.97 -4.56 12.69
N ARG A 634 -9.93 -5.41 12.83
CA ARG A 634 -9.85 -6.70 12.12
C ARG A 634 -11.03 -7.63 12.44
N SER A 635 -11.51 -7.64 13.69
CA SER A 635 -12.72 -8.38 14.08
C SER A 635 -13.98 -7.86 13.36
N THR A 636 -14.07 -6.55 13.13
CA THR A 636 -15.16 -5.91 12.36
C THR A 636 -15.05 -6.22 10.87
N CYS A 637 -13.85 -6.10 10.28
CA CYS A 637 -13.60 -6.41 8.87
C CYS A 637 -13.87 -7.90 8.54
N SER A 638 -13.58 -8.79 9.48
CA SER A 638 -13.90 -10.22 9.41
C SER A 638 -15.41 -10.47 9.54
N ALA A 639 -16.10 -9.86 10.51
CA ALA A 639 -17.56 -9.95 10.65
C ALA A 639 -18.29 -9.44 9.40
N LEU A 640 -17.80 -8.35 8.80
CA LEU A 640 -18.37 -7.75 7.60
C LEU A 640 -17.95 -8.45 6.29
N ASP A 641 -17.21 -9.58 6.35
CA ASP A 641 -16.71 -10.36 5.20
C ASP A 641 -15.98 -9.47 4.16
N ILE A 642 -15.24 -8.43 4.59
CA ILE A 642 -14.63 -7.42 3.69
C ILE A 642 -13.60 -8.06 2.75
N GLN A 643 -12.69 -8.89 3.28
CA GLN A 643 -11.64 -9.53 2.49
C GLN A 643 -12.21 -10.45 1.38
N PRO A 644 -13.12 -11.41 1.66
CA PRO A 644 -13.77 -12.20 0.60
C PRO A 644 -14.54 -11.36 -0.44
N ARG A 645 -15.16 -10.25 -0.03
CA ARG A 645 -15.85 -9.33 -0.96
C ARG A 645 -14.87 -8.62 -1.89
N PHE A 646 -13.75 -8.13 -1.36
CA PHE A 646 -12.69 -7.48 -2.11
C PHE A 646 -12.00 -8.44 -3.10
N GLU A 647 -11.73 -9.67 -2.68
CA GLU A 647 -11.23 -10.74 -3.54
C GLU A 647 -12.21 -11.03 -4.70
N ALA A 648 -13.49 -11.25 -4.38
CA ALA A 648 -14.54 -11.49 -5.38
C ALA A 648 -14.89 -10.25 -6.23
N LEU A 649 -14.43 -9.06 -5.87
CA LEU A 649 -14.48 -7.85 -6.71
C LEU A 649 -13.30 -7.84 -7.69
N ASN A 650 -12.09 -8.13 -7.21
CA ASN A 650 -10.90 -8.21 -8.06
C ASN A 650 -10.96 -9.37 -9.09
N GLU A 651 -11.55 -10.52 -8.76
CA GLU A 651 -11.81 -11.59 -9.74
C GLU A 651 -12.71 -11.11 -10.89
N LYS A 652 -13.76 -10.33 -10.58
CA LYS A 652 -14.67 -9.76 -11.60
C LYS A 652 -13.98 -8.70 -12.47
N LEU A 653 -13.08 -7.88 -11.89
CA LEU A 653 -12.23 -6.96 -12.64
C LEU A 653 -11.32 -7.72 -13.63
N ASN A 654 -10.61 -8.75 -13.13
CA ASN A 654 -9.73 -9.59 -13.96
C ASN A 654 -10.53 -10.31 -15.08
N HIS A 655 -11.75 -10.78 -14.82
CA HIS A 655 -12.61 -11.36 -15.85
C HIS A 655 -12.98 -10.35 -16.95
N CYS A 656 -13.31 -9.11 -16.57
CA CYS A 656 -13.58 -8.03 -17.54
C CYS A 656 -12.34 -7.69 -18.39
N GLU A 657 -11.16 -7.68 -17.77
CA GLU A 657 -9.89 -7.38 -18.44
C GLU A 657 -9.54 -8.46 -19.48
N ASN A 658 -9.68 -9.74 -19.11
CA ASN A 658 -9.48 -10.87 -20.02
C ASN A 658 -10.44 -10.80 -21.22
N LEU A 659 -11.73 -10.51 -21.00
CA LEU A 659 -12.70 -10.37 -22.10
C LEU A 659 -12.35 -9.20 -23.03
N LEU A 660 -11.97 -8.04 -22.50
CA LEU A 660 -11.49 -6.92 -23.32
C LEU A 660 -10.19 -7.23 -24.06
N GLY A 661 -9.29 -8.02 -23.46
CA GLY A 661 -8.05 -8.49 -24.07
C GLY A 661 -8.31 -9.34 -25.32
N VAL A 662 -9.23 -10.31 -25.22
CA VAL A 662 -9.67 -11.14 -26.36
C VAL A 662 -10.30 -10.27 -27.46
N LEU A 663 -11.19 -9.34 -27.10
CA LEU A 663 -11.81 -8.42 -28.07
C LEU A 663 -10.77 -7.51 -28.76
N ARG A 664 -9.73 -7.06 -28.03
CA ARG A 664 -8.61 -6.28 -28.57
C ARG A 664 -7.74 -7.09 -29.54
N ALA A 665 -7.55 -8.38 -29.28
CA ALA A 665 -6.81 -9.29 -30.16
C ALA A 665 -7.53 -9.48 -31.50
N LEU A 666 -8.81 -9.88 -31.48
CA LEU A 666 -9.64 -10.10 -32.68
C LEU A 666 -9.75 -8.84 -33.56
N LEU A 667 -9.85 -7.66 -32.94
CA LEU A 667 -9.86 -6.38 -33.67
C LEU A 667 -8.49 -6.00 -34.27
N THR A 668 -7.40 -6.54 -33.73
CA THR A 668 -6.03 -6.28 -34.21
C THR A 668 -5.67 -7.23 -35.35
N GLU A 669 -6.02 -8.51 -35.27
CA GLU A 669 -5.96 -9.49 -36.36
C GLU A 669 -6.67 -8.97 -37.62
N LYS A 670 -7.93 -8.52 -37.48
CA LYS A 670 -8.70 -7.89 -38.57
C LYS A 670 -8.05 -6.61 -39.12
N SER A 671 -7.18 -5.94 -38.36
CA SER A 671 -6.41 -4.80 -38.86
C SER A 671 -5.14 -5.21 -39.61
N SER A 672 -4.49 -6.31 -39.22
CA SER A 672 -3.35 -6.90 -39.95
C SER A 672 -3.78 -7.33 -41.35
N HIS A 673 -4.84 -8.14 -41.46
CA HIS A 673 -5.38 -8.60 -42.75
C HIS A 673 -5.79 -7.43 -43.68
N ARG A 674 -6.17 -6.27 -43.12
CA ARG A 674 -6.42 -5.05 -43.92
C ARG A 674 -5.14 -4.39 -44.41
N MET A 675 -4.07 -4.36 -43.61
CA MET A 675 -2.75 -3.88 -44.05
C MET A 675 -2.16 -4.80 -45.11
N GLU A 676 -2.24 -6.12 -44.91
CA GLU A 676 -1.81 -7.14 -45.86
C GLU A 676 -2.52 -6.97 -47.23
N LEU A 677 -3.85 -6.83 -47.24
CA LEU A 677 -4.61 -6.57 -48.48
C LEU A 677 -4.21 -5.25 -49.15
N ILE A 678 -3.88 -4.19 -48.40
CA ILE A 678 -3.41 -2.92 -48.96
C ILE A 678 -2.02 -3.10 -49.61
N ILE A 679 -1.11 -3.83 -48.95
CA ILE A 679 0.23 -4.14 -49.48
C ILE A 679 0.12 -4.99 -50.77
N ILE A 680 -0.71 -6.04 -50.75
CA ILE A 680 -0.98 -6.88 -51.92
C ILE A 680 -1.56 -6.05 -53.08
N TYR A 681 -2.50 -5.14 -52.80
CA TYR A 681 -3.08 -4.26 -53.82
C TYR A 681 -2.06 -3.28 -54.41
N LEU A 682 -1.18 -2.69 -53.58
CA LEU A 682 -0.12 -1.80 -54.04
C LEU A 682 0.89 -2.54 -54.93
N ILE A 683 1.32 -3.74 -54.55
CA ILE A 683 2.22 -4.58 -55.35
C ILE A 683 1.55 -4.98 -56.67
N ALA A 684 0.27 -5.38 -56.65
CA ALA A 684 -0.47 -5.73 -57.86
C ALA A 684 -0.65 -4.53 -58.81
N PHE A 685 -0.89 -3.33 -58.27
CA PHE A 685 -0.96 -2.10 -59.05
C PHE A 685 0.38 -1.76 -59.71
N GLU A 686 1.49 -1.87 -58.98
CA GLU A 686 2.84 -1.62 -59.50
C GLU A 686 3.19 -2.60 -60.65
N VAL A 687 2.87 -3.89 -60.49
CA VAL A 687 3.07 -4.91 -61.54
C VAL A 687 2.23 -4.61 -62.79
N VAL A 688 0.98 -4.16 -62.63
CA VAL A 688 0.13 -3.75 -63.77
C VAL A 688 0.69 -2.50 -64.46
N MET A 689 1.15 -1.51 -63.71
CA MET A 689 1.80 -0.31 -64.28
C MET A 689 3.11 -0.65 -65.01
N ALA A 690 3.91 -1.57 -64.47
CA ALA A 690 5.11 -2.07 -65.14
C ALA A 690 4.79 -2.81 -66.45
N MET A 691 3.73 -3.64 -66.48
CA MET A 691 3.26 -4.32 -67.70
C MET A 691 2.67 -3.37 -68.74
N LEU A 692 2.17 -2.19 -68.35
CA LEU A 692 1.68 -1.16 -69.28
C LEU A 692 2.79 -0.23 -69.80
N ASN A 693 3.89 -0.07 -69.05
CA ASN A 693 5.03 0.77 -69.42
C ASN A 693 6.14 0.02 -70.19
N HIS A 694 6.03 -1.30 -70.35
CA HIS A 694 6.93 -2.10 -71.20
C HIS A 694 6.14 -2.62 -72.41
N ASP A 695 6.66 -2.38 -73.62
CA ASP A 695 6.06 -2.77 -74.91
C ASP A 695 6.10 -4.29 -75.16
N TYR A 696 5.58 -5.08 -74.24
CA TYR A 696 5.54 -6.55 -74.30
C TYR A 696 4.33 -7.08 -75.10
N ILE A 697 3.50 -6.18 -75.64
CA ILE A 697 2.47 -6.50 -76.63
C ILE A 697 3.07 -6.25 -78.02
N PRO A 698 3.51 -7.29 -78.76
CA PRO A 698 4.03 -7.10 -80.11
C PRO A 698 2.95 -6.49 -81.00
N THR A 699 3.26 -5.34 -81.61
CA THR A 699 2.32 -4.67 -82.51
C THR A 699 1.97 -5.57 -83.70
N PRO A 700 0.75 -5.47 -84.28
CA PRO A 700 0.36 -6.29 -85.42
C PRO A 700 1.31 -6.19 -86.63
N LEU A 701 2.00 -5.05 -86.81
CA LEU A 701 3.03 -4.90 -87.84
C LEU A 701 4.26 -5.79 -87.58
N ALA A 702 4.74 -5.90 -86.34
CA ALA A 702 5.91 -6.71 -86.00
C ALA A 702 5.65 -8.20 -86.26
N ILE A 703 4.45 -8.68 -85.93
CA ILE A 703 4.01 -10.05 -86.22
C ILE A 703 3.90 -10.28 -87.74
N TRP A 704 3.33 -9.32 -88.48
CA TRP A 704 3.21 -9.40 -89.94
C TRP A 704 4.58 -9.46 -90.63
N GLN A 705 5.53 -8.62 -90.22
CA GLN A 705 6.89 -8.64 -90.77
C GLN A 705 7.58 -9.98 -90.48
N TYR A 706 7.52 -10.48 -89.24
CA TYR A 706 8.14 -11.75 -88.86
C TYR A 706 7.53 -12.97 -89.59
N MET A 707 6.25 -12.91 -89.97
CA MET A 707 5.59 -13.98 -90.75
C MET A 707 5.94 -13.99 -92.24
N PHE A 708 6.20 -12.84 -92.86
CA PHE A 708 6.38 -12.76 -94.32
C PHE A 708 7.83 -12.62 -94.79
N ASP A 709 8.76 -12.19 -93.94
CA ASP A 709 10.18 -12.02 -94.34
C ASP A 709 10.96 -13.34 -94.45
N THR A 710 10.35 -14.47 -94.07
CA THR A 710 10.90 -15.82 -94.30
C THR A 710 10.62 -16.37 -95.71
N ALA A 711 9.84 -15.67 -96.53
CA ALA A 711 9.47 -16.10 -97.89
C ALA A 711 10.36 -15.51 -99.01
N SER A 712 11.36 -14.69 -98.67
CA SER A 712 12.11 -13.85 -99.63
C SER A 712 13.52 -14.37 -99.97
N SER A 713 14.07 -15.35 -99.22
CA SER A 713 15.50 -15.66 -99.23
C SER A 713 15.90 -16.98 -99.92
N THR A 714 15.11 -17.47 -100.89
CA THR A 714 15.42 -18.73 -101.62
C THR A 714 15.23 -18.64 -103.14
N GLU A 715 15.76 -17.59 -103.78
CA GLU A 715 16.07 -17.62 -105.21
C GLU A 715 17.23 -16.65 -105.55
N SER A 716 18.08 -17.05 -106.52
CA SER A 716 19.39 -16.45 -106.85
C SER A 716 20.50 -16.64 -105.78
N ALA A 717 21.74 -17.03 -106.10
CA ALA A 717 22.30 -17.44 -107.40
C ALA A 717 23.46 -18.45 -107.26
N THR A 718 23.59 -19.31 -108.29
CA THR A 718 24.77 -20.08 -108.76
C THR A 718 25.63 -20.81 -107.72
#